data_AF-A0A401IHU0-F1
#
_entry.id   AF-A0A401IHU0-F1
#
_cell.length_a   1.000
_cell.length_b   1.000
_cell.length_c   1.000
_cell.angle_alpha   90.00
_cell.angle_beta   90.00
_cell.angle_gamma   90.00
#
_symmetry.space_group_name_H-M   'P 1'
#
loop_
_entity.id
_entity.type
_entity.pdbx_description
1 polymer ?
#
loop_
_entity_poly.entity_id
_entity_poly.type
_entity_poly.pdbx_seq_one_letter_code
_entity_poly.pdbx_strand_id
1 'polypeptide(L)'
;MADPIFNSPQTNPFGLRKVGVLAKPTFADIDGDGDLDAFVAAGDGNTQFFRNTGTGSAPSFTLEATNPFGLTDVGGNSAPTFADIDGDGDLDAFVGAADANTTFYRNTGTGSAPSFTLEATNPFGLTKAGYNSSPTFADIDGDGDLDAFVGEINGNTRFYRNTGSGSAPSFTLEATNPFGLTDVGIFATPTFADIDGDGDLDAFVGNSYGNTTFYRNTGSGSAPSFTLKATNPFRLRDVGLYAGPTFADIDGDGDLDAFVGEFNGNTLFFENDPTNLVNNAPTGSPTATLSDTAEDTAIIIYASDLLAGFSDVDGDNLSFVNLTADNGALVDNFDGTYTFTPTTNFNGTVTLTYGVTDGRVTLAGQSRTFSVTPVNDAPVGSPTATLSNTAEDTPITITAANLLAGFSDVNGDTLSVVNLTADNGALVDNFDGTYTFTPTADFNGTVTLTYGVSDGTATLADQSQTFSVTPVNDAPVGSPTATLSNTAEDTPITITAANLLAGFSDVDAGDTLSVVGLTSNNGALVNNGNGTYTFTPTANFNGAVNLTYGVTDGTATLAGQSQTFSVTPVNDAPVGVNDTASTGFNTTVSIQASTLLANDTDVDNSVLSITGVSGVTNGTAVLNNNGTVSNTADDYILFTPIRFSGNASFNYTLSDGSLTGTATVTVAVGGSLTGTNKPDNLVGGNGNDILNGGNSNDTLDGGNGNDILNGDNSNDILYGGSGNDTLNGGNGEDLLYGGIGNDVLNGDNGKDTLYGGLGSDTLTGGNAQDVFAYTGGDGSDTITDFVRGEDKIGLYNGLSFGQLNFSGSTIRVASTNEILATLTGINTTTLIAADFVNI
;
A
#
# COMPACT_ATOMS: atom_id res chain seq x y z
N MET A 1 42.15 10.62 -83.76
CA MET A 1 42.01 9.28 -83.12
C MET A 1 42.03 9.46 -81.60
N ALA A 2 41.72 8.42 -80.84
CA ALA A 2 41.86 8.48 -79.38
C ALA A 2 43.33 8.26 -79.02
N ASP A 3 43.78 8.85 -77.90
CA ASP A 3 45.09 8.57 -77.32
C ASP A 3 45.34 7.05 -77.24
N PRO A 4 46.56 6.55 -77.55
CA PRO A 4 46.84 5.13 -77.57
C PRO A 4 46.75 4.50 -76.17
N ILE A 5 46.44 3.20 -76.14
CA ILE A 5 46.48 2.41 -74.91
C ILE A 5 47.42 1.24 -75.17
N PHE A 6 48.67 1.39 -74.74
CA PHE A 6 49.65 0.33 -74.90
C PHE A 6 49.40 -0.82 -73.91
N ASN A 7 49.55 -2.03 -74.42
CA ASN A 7 49.58 -3.24 -73.60
C ASN A 7 50.85 -3.32 -72.75
N SER A 8 50.90 -4.30 -71.84
CA SER A 8 52.11 -4.55 -71.06
C SER A 8 53.28 -4.91 -71.99
N PRO A 9 54.51 -4.40 -71.75
CA PRO A 9 55.59 -4.51 -72.70
C PRO A 9 56.07 -5.95 -72.92
N GLN A 10 56.45 -6.24 -74.15
CA GLN A 10 57.21 -7.44 -74.49
C GLN A 10 58.70 -7.12 -74.56
N THR A 11 59.54 -7.95 -73.92
CA THR A 11 61.00 -7.76 -73.93
C THR A 11 61.66 -8.54 -75.07
N ASN A 12 62.45 -7.85 -75.89
CA ASN A 12 63.16 -8.35 -77.06
C ASN A 12 62.28 -9.17 -78.03
N PRO A 13 61.10 -8.65 -78.43
CA PRO A 13 60.27 -9.34 -79.41
C PRO A 13 60.91 -9.25 -80.80
N PHE A 14 60.35 -10.03 -81.73
CA PHE A 14 60.71 -10.03 -83.15
C PHE A 14 62.17 -10.36 -83.49
N GLY A 15 63.01 -10.75 -82.53
CA GLY A 15 64.40 -11.16 -82.78
C GLY A 15 65.48 -10.14 -82.42
N LEU A 16 65.10 -8.96 -81.93
CA LEU A 16 66.02 -7.89 -81.47
C LEU A 16 66.66 -8.22 -80.11
N ARG A 17 67.53 -9.25 -80.07
CA ARG A 17 68.19 -9.72 -78.84
C ARG A 17 69.68 -9.35 -78.83
N LYS A 18 70.17 -8.86 -77.67
CA LYS A 18 71.60 -8.59 -77.38
C LYS A 18 72.22 -7.49 -78.25
N VAL A 19 71.49 -6.39 -78.38
CA VAL A 19 71.86 -5.24 -79.21
C VAL A 19 72.94 -4.32 -78.61
N GLY A 20 73.47 -4.63 -77.41
CA GLY A 20 74.54 -3.87 -76.75
C GLY A 20 74.03 -2.84 -75.73
N VAL A 21 74.89 -2.36 -74.83
CA VAL A 21 74.48 -1.39 -73.78
C VAL A 21 74.04 -0.06 -74.41
N LEU A 22 73.09 0.63 -73.78
CA LEU A 22 72.49 1.88 -74.29
C LEU A 22 71.89 1.71 -75.70
N ALA A 23 71.15 0.63 -75.90
CA ALA A 23 70.51 0.35 -77.19
C ALA A 23 69.52 1.46 -77.57
N LYS A 24 69.60 1.92 -78.80
CA LYS A 24 68.66 2.88 -79.39
C LYS A 24 68.19 2.33 -80.73
N PRO A 25 67.00 1.70 -80.79
CA PRO A 25 66.45 1.21 -82.05
C PRO A 25 65.92 2.39 -82.89
N THR A 26 66.30 2.42 -84.15
CA THR A 26 65.76 3.28 -85.20
C THR A 26 65.23 2.38 -86.30
N PHE A 27 64.09 2.72 -86.88
CA PHE A 27 63.48 1.95 -87.97
C PHE A 27 63.44 2.79 -89.24
N ALA A 28 63.82 2.20 -90.39
CA ALA A 28 63.78 2.86 -91.69
C ALA A 28 63.71 1.83 -92.82
N ASP A 29 62.96 2.13 -93.88
CA ASP A 29 63.01 1.40 -95.15
C ASP A 29 64.25 1.85 -95.92
N ILE A 30 65.40 1.26 -95.59
CA ILE A 30 66.70 1.72 -96.09
C ILE A 30 67.04 1.16 -97.47
N ASP A 31 66.45 0.00 -97.82
CA ASP A 31 66.68 -0.67 -99.09
C ASP A 31 65.51 -0.53 -100.10
N GLY A 32 64.45 0.18 -99.70
CA GLY A 32 63.33 0.60 -100.54
C GLY A 32 62.41 -0.56 -100.92
N ASP A 33 62.38 -1.64 -100.14
CA ASP A 33 61.55 -2.81 -100.38
C ASP A 33 60.14 -2.71 -99.79
N GLY A 34 59.88 -1.67 -99.00
CA GLY A 34 58.58 -1.30 -98.46
C GLY A 34 58.29 -1.82 -97.06
N ASP A 35 59.24 -2.49 -96.41
CA ASP A 35 59.17 -2.78 -94.97
C ASP A 35 60.24 -2.00 -94.17
N LEU A 36 60.03 -1.88 -92.85
CA LEU A 36 60.95 -1.16 -91.98
C LEU A 36 62.03 -2.10 -91.45
N ASP A 37 63.30 -1.78 -91.75
CA ASP A 37 64.46 -2.42 -91.16
C ASP A 37 64.87 -1.75 -89.85
N ALA A 38 65.54 -2.51 -88.97
CA ALA A 38 65.97 -1.99 -87.66
C ALA A 38 67.48 -1.74 -87.61
N PHE A 39 67.84 -0.52 -87.22
CA PHE A 39 69.20 -0.14 -86.85
C PHE A 39 69.25 0.04 -85.35
N VAL A 40 70.09 -0.75 -84.68
CA VAL A 40 70.28 -0.61 -83.24
C VAL A 40 71.73 -0.29 -82.96
N ALA A 41 71.97 0.92 -82.48
CA ALA A 41 73.30 1.33 -82.09
C ALA A 41 73.58 1.01 -80.62
N ALA A 42 74.85 0.73 -80.33
CA ALA A 42 75.33 0.39 -79.00
C ALA A 42 76.29 1.47 -78.46
N GLY A 43 76.44 1.52 -77.14
CA GLY A 43 77.32 2.46 -76.44
C GLY A 43 78.80 2.37 -76.80
N ASP A 44 79.22 1.32 -77.51
CA ASP A 44 80.59 1.10 -77.98
C ASP A 44 80.88 1.68 -79.38
N GLY A 45 79.90 2.34 -80.02
CA GLY A 45 80.04 2.97 -81.33
C GLY A 45 79.80 2.04 -82.52
N ASN A 46 79.36 0.81 -82.27
CA ASN A 46 78.91 -0.11 -83.32
C ASN A 46 77.42 0.09 -83.64
N THR A 47 77.09 0.02 -84.93
CA THR A 47 75.70 0.00 -85.43
C THR A 47 75.35 -1.41 -85.90
N GLN A 48 74.38 -2.06 -85.26
CA GLN A 48 73.86 -3.35 -85.70
C GLN A 48 72.67 -3.13 -86.64
N PHE A 49 72.66 -3.82 -87.76
CA PHE A 49 71.57 -3.77 -88.73
C PHE A 49 70.86 -5.11 -88.79
N PHE A 50 69.55 -5.03 -88.60
CA PHE A 50 68.66 -6.16 -88.67
C PHE A 50 67.72 -5.96 -89.84
N ARG A 51 67.77 -6.92 -90.78
CA ARG A 51 66.82 -6.97 -91.88
C ARG A 51 65.49 -7.50 -91.37
N ASN A 52 64.39 -6.85 -91.74
CA ASN A 52 63.08 -7.44 -91.57
C ASN A 52 62.91 -8.57 -92.59
N THR A 53 62.65 -9.76 -92.07
CA THR A 53 62.44 -10.99 -92.85
C THR A 53 61.03 -11.55 -92.65
N GLY A 54 60.21 -10.79 -91.92
CA GLY A 54 58.83 -11.12 -91.58
C GLY A 54 57.85 -10.72 -92.67
N THR A 55 56.59 -10.55 -92.27
CA THR A 55 55.54 -9.94 -93.08
C THR A 55 55.10 -8.64 -92.43
N GLY A 56 54.41 -7.76 -93.17
CA GLY A 56 53.81 -6.55 -92.63
C GLY A 56 53.17 -6.76 -91.26
N SER A 57 52.24 -7.71 -91.11
CA SER A 57 51.54 -8.01 -89.84
C SER A 57 52.21 -9.01 -88.88
N ALA A 58 53.47 -9.34 -89.12
CA ALA A 58 54.26 -10.21 -88.24
C ALA A 58 55.75 -9.95 -88.47
N PRO A 59 56.27 -8.81 -87.98
CA PRO A 59 57.65 -8.41 -88.19
C PRO A 59 58.64 -9.42 -87.57
N SER A 60 59.77 -9.64 -88.24
CA SER A 60 60.81 -10.56 -87.75
C SER A 60 62.19 -10.13 -88.21
N PHE A 61 62.99 -9.65 -87.27
CA PHE A 61 64.31 -9.09 -87.47
C PHE A 61 65.42 -10.14 -87.33
N THR A 62 66.27 -10.22 -88.35
CA THR A 62 67.49 -11.04 -88.32
C THR A 62 68.71 -10.14 -88.45
N LEU A 63 69.67 -10.28 -87.53
CA LEU A 63 70.95 -9.53 -87.59
C LEU A 63 71.66 -9.89 -88.90
N GLU A 64 71.76 -8.94 -89.81
CA GLU A 64 72.44 -9.12 -91.09
C GLU A 64 73.92 -8.77 -90.97
N ALA A 65 74.23 -7.65 -90.32
CA ALA A 65 75.61 -7.16 -90.20
C ALA A 65 75.81 -6.21 -89.01
N THR A 66 77.06 -6.07 -88.59
CA THR A 66 77.52 -5.02 -87.66
C THR A 66 78.41 -4.06 -88.43
N ASN A 67 78.17 -2.76 -88.27
CA ASN A 67 78.77 -1.66 -89.02
C ASN A 67 78.59 -1.78 -90.55
N PRO A 68 77.37 -2.09 -91.05
CA PRO A 68 77.14 -2.18 -92.48
C PRO A 68 77.19 -0.81 -93.16
N PHE A 69 77.20 -0.84 -94.49
CA PHE A 69 77.01 0.33 -95.36
C PHE A 69 78.02 1.46 -95.14
N GLY A 70 79.16 1.22 -94.49
CA GLY A 70 80.19 2.24 -94.24
C GLY A 70 80.09 2.94 -92.88
N LEU A 71 79.09 2.60 -92.05
CA LEU A 71 78.91 3.13 -90.69
C LEU A 71 79.81 2.40 -89.67
N THR A 72 81.12 2.51 -89.84
CA THR A 72 82.12 1.89 -88.95
C THR A 72 82.61 2.87 -87.88
N ASP A 73 82.51 2.48 -86.60
CA ASP A 73 83.01 3.25 -85.44
C ASP A 73 82.47 4.68 -85.41
N VAL A 74 81.13 4.80 -85.43
CA VAL A 74 80.41 6.07 -85.58
C VAL A 74 80.32 6.90 -84.29
N GLY A 75 81.14 6.54 -83.29
CA GLY A 75 81.27 7.23 -82.01
C GLY A 75 80.42 6.61 -80.89
N GLY A 76 80.95 6.60 -79.65
CA GLY A 76 80.25 6.00 -78.51
C GLY A 76 78.91 6.66 -78.20
N ASN A 77 77.93 5.85 -77.76
CA ASN A 77 76.55 6.23 -77.42
C ASN A 77 75.75 6.90 -78.55
N SER A 78 76.17 6.72 -79.79
CA SER A 78 75.49 7.25 -80.96
C SER A 78 74.22 6.49 -81.31
N ALA A 79 73.29 7.14 -82.01
CA ALA A 79 72.24 6.48 -82.77
C ALA A 79 72.20 7.10 -84.17
N PRO A 80 72.23 6.30 -85.25
CA PRO A 80 71.99 6.82 -86.57
C PRO A 80 70.52 7.20 -86.70
N THR A 81 70.29 8.40 -87.22
CA THR A 81 69.00 8.87 -87.72
C THR A 81 69.10 8.95 -89.23
N PHE A 82 68.07 8.49 -89.93
CA PHE A 82 68.03 8.50 -91.38
C PHE A 82 67.01 9.52 -91.88
N ALA A 83 67.40 10.36 -92.84
CA ALA A 83 66.52 11.38 -93.41
C ALA A 83 66.98 11.75 -94.82
N ASP A 84 66.04 11.96 -95.73
CA ASP A 84 66.30 12.59 -97.04
C ASP A 84 66.44 14.11 -96.84
N ILE A 85 67.63 14.53 -96.42
CA ILE A 85 67.88 15.91 -95.97
C ILE A 85 68.12 16.87 -97.15
N ASP A 86 68.50 16.35 -98.31
CA ASP A 86 68.79 17.14 -99.50
C ASP A 86 67.81 16.90 -100.66
N GLY A 87 66.74 16.14 -100.40
CA GLY A 87 65.59 15.98 -101.27
C GLY A 87 65.91 15.21 -102.55
N ASP A 88 66.96 14.37 -102.55
CA ASP A 88 67.34 13.57 -103.70
C ASP A 88 66.61 12.21 -103.77
N GLY A 89 65.84 11.89 -102.73
CA GLY A 89 64.95 10.74 -102.65
C GLY A 89 65.58 9.49 -102.05
N ASP A 90 66.83 9.55 -101.59
CA ASP A 90 67.41 8.51 -100.74
C ASP A 90 67.65 9.01 -99.31
N LEU A 91 67.74 8.07 -98.36
CA LEU A 91 67.94 8.41 -96.96
C LEU A 91 69.43 8.56 -96.65
N ASP A 92 69.82 9.75 -96.18
CA ASP A 92 71.15 10.02 -95.64
C ASP A 92 71.23 9.68 -94.15
N ALA A 93 72.44 9.40 -93.65
CA ALA A 93 72.65 9.04 -92.25
C ALA A 93 73.30 10.19 -91.45
N PHE A 94 72.64 10.57 -90.36
CA PHE A 94 73.15 11.47 -89.34
C PHE A 94 73.49 10.69 -88.09
N VAL A 95 74.72 10.80 -87.63
CA VAL A 95 75.16 10.12 -86.41
C VAL A 95 75.75 11.13 -85.45
N GLY A 96 75.06 11.33 -84.33
CA GLY A 96 75.56 12.15 -83.24
C GLY A 96 76.27 11.29 -82.19
N ALA A 97 77.41 11.77 -81.68
CA ALA A 97 78.28 11.00 -80.78
C ALA A 97 78.46 11.67 -79.41
N ALA A 98 79.00 10.91 -78.44
CA ALA A 98 79.27 11.40 -77.09
C ALA A 98 80.19 12.64 -77.03
N ASP A 99 81.02 12.89 -78.05
CA ASP A 99 81.96 14.02 -78.14
C ASP A 99 81.31 15.35 -78.60
N ALA A 100 79.98 15.40 -78.67
CA ALA A 100 79.17 16.55 -79.09
C ALA A 100 79.29 16.92 -80.57
N ASN A 101 79.80 15.99 -81.39
CA ASN A 101 79.81 16.12 -82.83
C ASN A 101 78.60 15.39 -83.45
N THR A 102 78.05 15.99 -84.50
CA THR A 102 77.13 15.33 -85.44
C THR A 102 77.88 15.04 -86.72
N THR A 103 78.03 13.78 -87.10
CA THR A 103 78.63 13.35 -88.35
C THR A 103 77.56 13.07 -89.39
N PHE A 104 77.79 13.48 -90.62
CA PHE A 104 76.89 13.28 -91.74
C PHE A 104 77.53 12.35 -92.75
N TYR A 105 76.79 11.33 -93.11
CA TYR A 105 77.16 10.41 -94.16
C TYR A 105 76.15 10.52 -95.28
N ARG A 106 76.65 10.84 -96.46
CA ARG A 106 75.85 10.85 -97.67
C ARG A 106 75.65 9.44 -98.19
N ASN A 107 74.43 9.08 -98.51
CA ASN A 107 74.16 7.89 -99.28
C ASN A 107 74.67 8.11 -100.72
N THR A 108 75.56 7.23 -101.12
CA THR A 108 76.16 7.21 -102.46
C THR A 108 75.84 5.90 -103.18
N GLY A 109 75.01 5.08 -102.56
CA GLY A 109 74.55 3.79 -103.06
C GLY A 109 73.35 3.93 -103.99
N THR A 110 72.58 2.86 -104.08
CA THR A 110 71.27 2.86 -104.76
C THR A 110 70.20 2.48 -103.75
N GLY A 111 68.92 2.78 -104.04
CA GLY A 111 67.79 2.36 -103.19
C GLY A 111 67.94 0.93 -102.67
N SER A 112 68.15 -0.07 -103.53
CA SER A 112 68.30 -1.49 -103.12
C SER A 112 69.67 -1.92 -102.57
N ALA A 113 70.63 -1.01 -102.46
CA ALA A 113 71.99 -1.28 -101.98
C ALA A 113 72.61 0.01 -101.44
N PRO A 114 72.19 0.47 -100.25
CA PRO A 114 72.64 1.71 -99.65
C PRO A 114 74.14 1.66 -99.32
N SER A 115 74.83 2.80 -99.44
CA SER A 115 76.26 2.91 -99.12
C SER A 115 76.59 4.33 -98.67
N PHE A 116 76.99 4.46 -97.42
CA PHE A 116 77.26 5.72 -96.75
C PHE A 116 78.74 6.09 -96.81
N THR A 117 79.03 7.31 -97.24
CA THR A 117 80.37 7.89 -97.20
C THR A 117 80.37 9.09 -96.26
N LEU A 118 81.31 9.13 -95.30
CA LEU A 118 81.47 10.28 -94.39
C LEU A 118 81.77 11.53 -95.22
N GLU A 119 80.86 12.48 -95.24
CA GLU A 119 81.02 13.73 -95.99
C GLU A 119 81.59 14.84 -95.09
N ALA A 120 81.06 14.98 -93.88
CA ALA A 120 81.47 16.05 -92.97
C ALA A 120 81.17 15.75 -91.48
N THR A 121 81.92 16.43 -90.61
CA THR A 121 81.65 16.50 -89.17
C THR A 121 81.17 17.91 -88.82
N ASN A 122 80.05 17.99 -88.10
CA ASN A 122 79.25 19.19 -87.82
C ASN A 122 78.86 20.00 -89.07
N PRO A 123 78.32 19.36 -90.12
CA PRO A 123 77.88 20.10 -91.31
C PRO A 123 76.64 20.94 -91.03
N PHE A 124 76.32 21.80 -92.00
CA PHE A 124 75.07 22.53 -92.07
C PHE A 124 74.77 23.43 -90.86
N GLY A 125 75.75 23.78 -90.02
CA GLY A 125 75.56 24.69 -88.88
C GLY A 125 75.26 24.02 -87.53
N LEU A 126 75.19 22.69 -87.48
CA LEU A 126 74.99 21.89 -86.25
C LEU A 126 76.27 21.83 -85.36
N THR A 127 76.93 22.97 -85.14
CA THR A 127 78.16 23.02 -84.33
C THR A 127 77.85 23.04 -82.82
N LYS A 128 78.49 22.16 -82.04
CA LYS A 128 78.40 22.05 -80.56
C LYS A 128 76.99 21.74 -80.04
N ALA A 129 76.43 20.64 -80.51
CA ALA A 129 75.07 20.22 -80.20
C ALA A 129 74.88 19.60 -78.78
N GLY A 130 75.95 19.53 -77.97
CA GLY A 130 75.92 19.06 -76.58
C GLY A 130 76.45 17.63 -76.42
N TYR A 131 76.91 17.26 -75.21
CA TYR A 131 77.44 15.91 -74.94
C TYR A 131 76.33 14.86 -75.14
N ASN A 132 76.60 13.79 -75.89
CA ASN A 132 75.62 12.75 -76.25
C ASN A 132 74.48 13.23 -77.18
N SER A 133 74.78 14.20 -78.05
CA SER A 133 73.82 14.73 -79.03
C SER A 133 73.36 13.64 -79.99
N SER A 134 72.07 13.36 -80.06
CA SER A 134 71.44 12.59 -81.14
C SER A 134 70.44 13.51 -81.82
N PRO A 135 70.64 13.90 -83.10
CA PRO A 135 69.68 14.73 -83.81
C PRO A 135 68.46 13.90 -84.22
N THR A 136 67.29 14.48 -84.03
CA THR A 136 66.03 14.02 -84.60
C THR A 136 65.57 15.09 -85.58
N PHE A 137 65.13 14.69 -86.76
CA PHE A 137 64.65 15.60 -87.79
C PHE A 137 63.13 15.49 -87.92
N ALA A 138 62.45 16.62 -88.03
CA ALA A 138 61.00 16.68 -88.20
C ALA A 138 60.61 17.99 -88.88
N ASP A 139 59.65 17.94 -89.80
CA ASP A 139 58.96 19.13 -90.31
C ASP A 139 57.94 19.59 -89.27
N ILE A 140 58.42 20.29 -88.24
CA ILE A 140 57.61 20.61 -87.06
C ILE A 140 56.66 21.78 -87.30
N ASP A 141 56.94 22.63 -88.30
CA ASP A 141 56.12 23.79 -88.63
C ASP A 141 55.47 23.72 -90.02
N GLY A 142 55.51 22.54 -90.64
CA GLY A 142 54.76 22.20 -91.85
C GLY A 142 55.16 23.04 -93.06
N ASP A 143 56.38 23.57 -93.09
CA ASP A 143 56.88 24.38 -94.20
C ASP A 143 57.51 23.54 -95.33
N GLY A 144 57.62 22.23 -95.10
CA GLY A 144 58.03 21.22 -96.06
C GLY A 144 59.53 20.95 -96.07
N ASP A 145 60.31 21.57 -95.17
CA ASP A 145 61.69 21.17 -94.91
C ASP A 145 61.85 20.54 -93.50
N LEU A 146 62.94 19.79 -93.30
CA LEU A 146 63.19 19.13 -92.02
C LEU A 146 63.98 20.04 -91.09
N ASP A 147 63.41 20.35 -89.92
CA ASP A 147 64.10 21.00 -88.81
C ASP A 147 64.83 20.00 -87.92
N ALA A 148 65.83 20.46 -87.15
CA ALA A 148 66.63 19.58 -86.29
C ALA A 148 66.41 19.85 -84.79
N PHE A 149 66.11 18.79 -84.05
CA PHE A 149 66.04 18.76 -82.60
C PHE A 149 67.18 17.95 -82.02
N VAL A 150 67.88 18.49 -81.03
CA VAL A 150 68.99 17.80 -80.36
C VAL A 150 68.78 17.79 -78.86
N GLY A 151 68.68 16.59 -78.29
CA GLY A 151 68.66 16.40 -76.84
C GLY A 151 70.06 16.52 -76.22
N GLU A 152 70.15 17.17 -75.06
CA GLU A 152 71.37 17.36 -74.28
C GLU A 152 71.40 16.48 -73.01
N ILE A 153 72.61 16.19 -72.52
CA ILE A 153 72.82 15.48 -71.24
C ILE A 153 72.15 16.15 -70.03
N ASN A 154 72.01 17.47 -70.02
CA ASN A 154 71.41 18.22 -68.91
C ASN A 154 69.88 18.21 -68.94
N GLY A 155 69.26 17.50 -69.89
CA GLY A 155 67.80 17.39 -70.03
C GLY A 155 67.15 18.45 -70.92
N ASN A 156 67.95 19.35 -71.52
CA ASN A 156 67.45 20.31 -72.49
C ASN A 156 67.28 19.70 -73.89
N THR A 157 66.39 20.29 -74.67
CA THR A 157 66.24 20.06 -76.11
C THR A 157 66.57 21.34 -76.87
N ARG A 158 67.57 21.31 -77.74
CA ARG A 158 67.90 22.41 -78.65
C ARG A 158 67.15 22.26 -79.97
N PHE A 159 66.66 23.37 -80.50
CA PHE A 159 65.97 23.43 -81.78
C PHE A 159 66.75 24.29 -82.76
N TYR A 160 67.04 23.71 -83.91
CA TYR A 160 67.67 24.37 -85.02
C TYR A 160 66.70 24.41 -86.18
N ARG A 161 66.40 25.63 -86.62
CA ARG A 161 65.58 25.86 -87.79
C ARG A 161 66.40 25.69 -89.06
N ASN A 162 65.88 24.94 -90.03
CA ASN A 162 66.43 24.95 -91.36
C ASN A 162 66.11 26.29 -92.02
N THR A 163 67.16 26.93 -92.49
CA THR A 163 67.13 28.23 -93.19
C THR A 163 67.74 28.11 -94.58
N GLY A 164 68.12 26.89 -94.96
CA GLY A 164 68.68 26.55 -96.25
C GLY A 164 67.59 26.31 -97.29
N SER A 165 67.97 25.63 -98.37
CA SER A 165 67.01 25.11 -99.34
C SER A 165 66.94 23.60 -99.23
N GLY A 166 65.87 22.99 -99.75
CA GLY A 166 65.70 21.54 -99.77
C GLY A 166 66.88 20.75 -100.32
N SER A 167 67.72 21.30 -101.20
CA SER A 167 68.93 20.65 -101.73
C SER A 167 70.27 21.17 -101.16
N ALA A 168 70.21 22.05 -100.17
CA ALA A 168 71.36 22.62 -99.47
C ALA A 168 70.94 23.08 -98.06
N PRO A 169 70.73 22.13 -97.14
CA PRO A 169 70.22 22.41 -95.80
C PRO A 169 71.20 23.30 -95.01
N SER A 170 70.66 24.19 -94.18
CA SER A 170 71.45 25.08 -93.32
C SER A 170 70.70 25.40 -92.04
N PHE A 171 71.15 24.82 -90.93
CA PHE A 171 70.56 24.91 -89.61
C PHE A 171 71.12 26.08 -88.80
N THR A 172 70.22 26.90 -88.26
CA THR A 172 70.57 27.95 -87.29
C THR A 172 69.90 27.63 -85.96
N LEU A 173 70.67 27.68 -84.86
CA LEU A 173 70.10 27.50 -83.52
C LEU A 173 69.10 28.62 -83.24
N GLU A 174 67.82 28.26 -83.13
CA GLU A 174 66.76 29.22 -82.85
C GLU A 174 66.54 29.36 -81.34
N ALA A 175 66.49 28.24 -80.62
CA ALA A 175 66.21 28.23 -79.19
C ALA A 175 66.70 26.96 -78.45
N THR A 176 66.76 27.05 -77.12
CA THR A 176 66.92 25.91 -76.20
C THR A 176 65.64 25.79 -75.38
N ASN A 177 65.08 24.59 -75.28
CA ASN A 177 63.77 24.29 -74.69
C ASN A 177 62.61 25.10 -75.29
N PRO A 178 62.51 25.24 -76.63
CA PRO A 178 61.40 25.98 -77.22
C PRO A 178 60.07 25.25 -77.05
N PHE A 179 59.00 25.97 -77.35
CA PHE A 179 57.64 25.42 -77.46
C PHE A 179 57.09 24.79 -76.17
N GLY A 180 57.74 24.95 -75.02
CA GLY A 180 57.28 24.39 -73.74
C GLY A 180 57.97 23.08 -73.34
N LEU A 181 58.95 22.61 -74.13
CA LEU A 181 59.79 21.44 -73.83
C LEU A 181 60.83 21.79 -72.74
N THR A 182 60.41 21.87 -71.49
CA THR A 182 61.28 22.15 -70.33
C THR A 182 62.08 20.92 -69.89
N ASP A 183 63.20 21.12 -69.18
CA ASP A 183 64.11 20.06 -68.68
C ASP A 183 63.37 18.79 -68.20
N VAL A 184 63.52 17.72 -68.99
CA VAL A 184 62.84 16.43 -68.79
C VAL A 184 63.65 15.44 -67.95
N GLY A 185 64.81 15.86 -67.43
CA GLY A 185 65.77 15.01 -66.73
C GLY A 185 66.99 14.65 -67.58
N ILE A 186 68.03 14.14 -66.92
CA ILE A 186 69.37 13.92 -67.52
C ILE A 186 69.27 12.99 -68.75
N PHE A 187 69.96 13.34 -69.84
CA PHE A 187 69.94 12.67 -71.16
C PHE A 187 68.59 12.73 -71.89
N ALA A 188 68.21 13.92 -72.37
CA ALA A 188 67.01 14.07 -73.19
C ALA A 188 67.16 13.38 -74.55
N THR A 189 66.15 12.63 -74.98
CA THR A 189 66.04 12.06 -76.34
C THR A 189 64.67 12.41 -76.93
N PRO A 190 64.56 13.51 -77.69
CA PRO A 190 63.29 13.92 -78.28
C PRO A 190 62.94 13.08 -79.51
N THR A 191 61.69 12.65 -79.59
CA THR A 191 61.05 11.96 -80.71
C THR A 191 59.72 12.63 -80.99
N PHE A 192 59.34 12.71 -82.26
CA PHE A 192 58.09 13.33 -82.69
C PHE A 192 57.26 12.35 -83.48
N ALA A 193 55.95 12.30 -83.21
CA ALA A 193 55.01 11.40 -83.87
C ALA A 193 53.58 11.96 -83.77
N ASP A 194 52.78 11.80 -84.81
CA ASP A 194 51.34 12.08 -84.78
C ASP A 194 50.61 10.93 -84.08
N ILE A 195 50.65 10.93 -82.74
CA ILE A 195 50.19 9.80 -81.93
C ILE A 195 48.67 9.70 -81.82
N ASP A 196 47.96 10.82 -81.96
CA ASP A 196 46.50 10.84 -81.96
C ASP A 196 45.92 11.03 -83.36
N GLY A 197 46.74 11.00 -84.41
CA GLY A 197 46.31 10.98 -85.81
C GLY A 197 45.53 12.22 -86.23
N ASP A 198 45.83 13.38 -85.63
CA ASP A 198 45.17 14.65 -85.94
C ASP A 198 45.89 15.47 -87.02
N GLY A 199 47.07 15.00 -87.44
CA GLY A 199 47.88 15.54 -88.51
C GLY A 199 48.98 16.50 -88.06
N ASP A 200 49.12 16.77 -86.76
CA ASP A 200 50.29 17.47 -86.22
C ASP A 200 51.22 16.53 -85.41
N LEU A 201 52.47 16.94 -85.23
CA LEU A 201 53.46 16.11 -84.53
C LEU A 201 53.44 16.39 -83.03
N ASP A 202 53.16 15.36 -82.23
CA ASP A 202 53.32 15.36 -80.78
C ASP A 202 54.76 15.04 -80.37
N ALA A 203 55.17 15.51 -79.18
CA ALA A 203 56.54 15.34 -78.69
C ALA A 203 56.64 14.35 -77.53
N PHE A 204 57.53 13.39 -77.67
CA PHE A 204 57.92 12.46 -76.62
C PHE A 204 59.39 12.67 -76.30
N VAL A 205 59.71 12.90 -75.03
CA VAL A 205 61.09 13.07 -74.61
C VAL A 205 61.41 12.02 -73.54
N GLY A 206 62.33 11.13 -73.89
CA GLY A 206 62.88 10.12 -72.99
C GLY A 206 64.01 10.67 -72.12
N ASN A 207 64.29 10.01 -70.98
CA ASN A 207 65.39 10.37 -70.09
C ASN A 207 66.13 9.16 -69.46
N SER A 208 67.25 9.42 -68.79
CA SER A 208 68.07 8.38 -68.12
C SER A 208 67.39 7.66 -66.95
N TYR A 209 66.34 8.21 -66.35
CA TYR A 209 65.59 7.56 -65.27
C TYR A 209 64.54 6.56 -65.76
N GLY A 210 64.39 6.42 -67.08
CA GLY A 210 63.36 5.58 -67.66
C GLY A 210 61.98 6.23 -67.70
N ASN A 211 61.94 7.56 -67.76
CA ASN A 211 60.71 8.27 -68.00
C ASN A 211 60.58 8.61 -69.48
N THR A 212 59.37 8.45 -70.01
CA THR A 212 58.93 9.02 -71.28
C THR A 212 57.94 10.13 -70.97
N THR A 213 58.37 11.39 -71.09
CA THR A 213 57.49 12.55 -70.93
C THR A 213 56.79 12.88 -72.23
N PHE A 214 55.47 13.01 -72.17
CA PHE A 214 54.63 13.31 -73.33
C PHE A 214 54.13 14.74 -73.28
N TYR A 215 54.32 15.42 -74.40
CA TYR A 215 53.79 16.74 -74.64
C TYR A 215 52.90 16.70 -75.86
N ARG A 216 51.66 17.14 -75.67
CA ARG A 216 50.72 17.31 -76.77
C ARG A 216 50.97 18.64 -77.47
N ASN A 217 51.08 18.64 -78.79
CA ASN A 217 50.99 19.84 -79.58
C ASN A 217 49.57 20.40 -79.47
N THR A 218 49.51 21.66 -79.13
CA THR A 218 48.26 22.44 -78.96
C THR A 218 48.34 23.72 -79.79
N GLY A 219 49.41 23.86 -80.57
CA GLY A 219 49.64 24.95 -81.49
C GLY A 219 48.92 24.71 -82.81
N SER A 220 49.39 25.37 -83.85
CA SER A 220 48.96 25.10 -85.23
C SER A 220 50.12 24.50 -86.02
N GLY A 221 49.82 23.86 -87.15
CA GLY A 221 50.84 23.32 -88.05
C GLY A 221 51.98 24.30 -88.36
N SER A 222 51.73 25.61 -88.51
CA SER A 222 52.79 26.62 -88.77
C SER A 222 53.33 27.36 -87.53
N ALA A 223 52.95 26.92 -86.33
CA ALA A 223 53.37 27.52 -85.05
C ALA A 223 53.15 26.50 -83.91
N PRO A 224 54.04 25.52 -83.76
CA PRO A 224 53.88 24.43 -82.78
C PRO A 224 53.94 24.96 -81.34
N SER A 225 53.18 24.34 -80.44
CA SER A 225 53.17 24.69 -79.00
C SER A 225 52.84 23.46 -78.15
N PHE A 226 53.79 23.01 -77.34
CA PHE A 226 53.72 21.78 -76.57
C PHE A 226 53.29 22.01 -75.12
N THR A 227 52.29 21.24 -74.68
CA THR A 227 51.85 21.21 -73.28
C THR A 227 52.16 19.86 -72.66
N LEU A 228 52.89 19.83 -71.55
CA LEU A 228 53.16 18.60 -70.79
C LEU A 228 51.83 17.98 -70.34
N LYS A 229 51.56 16.74 -70.76
CA LYS A 229 50.35 16.01 -70.37
C LYS A 229 50.62 15.00 -69.27
N ALA A 230 51.72 14.26 -69.38
CA ALA A 230 52.03 13.22 -68.42
C ALA A 230 53.49 12.75 -68.52
N THR A 231 53.94 12.10 -67.46
CA THR A 231 55.15 11.27 -67.44
C THR A 231 54.70 9.81 -67.45
N ASN A 232 55.27 9.00 -68.33
CA ASN A 232 54.88 7.60 -68.58
C ASN A 232 53.38 7.44 -68.93
N PRO A 233 52.86 8.22 -69.90
CA PRO A 233 51.46 8.11 -70.31
C PRO A 233 51.20 6.83 -71.08
N PHE A 234 49.93 6.57 -71.37
CA PHE A 234 49.51 5.49 -72.29
C PHE A 234 49.98 4.10 -71.84
N ARG A 235 50.29 3.95 -70.54
CA ARG A 235 50.86 2.74 -69.92
C ARG A 235 52.31 2.44 -70.35
N LEU A 236 53.04 3.42 -70.89
CA LEU A 236 54.50 3.41 -71.06
C LEU A 236 55.23 3.53 -69.71
N ARG A 237 54.88 2.67 -68.75
CA ARG A 237 55.52 2.55 -67.44
C ARG A 237 56.55 1.44 -67.49
N ASP A 238 57.51 1.47 -66.57
CA ASP A 238 58.52 0.42 -66.39
C ASP A 238 59.49 0.21 -67.59
N VAL A 239 59.75 1.27 -68.37
CA VAL A 239 60.56 1.23 -69.61
C VAL A 239 62.09 1.13 -69.43
N GLY A 240 62.58 0.86 -68.22
CA GLY A 240 64.02 0.72 -67.91
C GLY A 240 64.83 2.03 -67.99
N LEU A 241 66.06 2.06 -67.44
CA LEU A 241 66.91 3.26 -67.48
C LEU A 241 67.31 3.62 -68.92
N TYR A 242 67.45 4.92 -69.20
CA TYR A 242 67.78 5.49 -70.53
C TYR A 242 66.73 5.21 -71.60
N ALA A 243 65.48 5.58 -71.30
CA ALA A 243 64.39 5.46 -72.25
C ALA A 243 64.62 6.37 -73.46
N GLY A 244 64.62 5.78 -74.65
CA GLY A 244 64.55 6.46 -75.94
C GLY A 244 63.39 5.90 -76.74
N PRO A 245 62.17 6.45 -76.61
CA PRO A 245 61.01 5.95 -77.33
C PRO A 245 61.14 6.24 -78.82
N THR A 246 60.84 5.25 -79.64
CA THR A 246 60.65 5.36 -81.09
C THR A 246 59.28 4.81 -81.41
N PHE A 247 58.57 5.47 -82.32
CA PHE A 247 57.24 5.06 -82.73
C PHE A 247 57.28 4.65 -84.20
N ALA A 248 56.66 3.50 -84.50
CA ALA A 248 56.57 2.99 -85.85
C ALA A 248 55.34 2.09 -85.97
N ASP A 249 54.64 2.19 -87.10
CA ASP A 249 53.65 1.19 -87.51
C ASP A 249 54.40 -0.04 -88.04
N ILE A 250 54.81 -0.92 -87.12
CA ILE A 250 55.69 -2.05 -87.43
C ILE A 250 54.92 -3.27 -87.92
N ASP A 251 53.65 -3.39 -87.53
CA ASP A 251 52.78 -4.49 -87.93
C ASP A 251 51.79 -4.12 -89.05
N GLY A 252 51.83 -2.88 -89.53
CA GLY A 252 51.07 -2.40 -90.69
C GLY A 252 49.57 -2.33 -90.44
N ASP A 253 49.14 -2.25 -89.18
CA ASP A 253 47.73 -2.14 -88.81
C ASP A 253 47.19 -0.69 -88.88
N GLY A 254 48.10 0.26 -89.09
CA GLY A 254 47.82 1.67 -89.31
C GLY A 254 47.88 2.52 -88.05
N ASP A 255 48.26 1.96 -86.91
CA ASP A 255 48.55 2.70 -85.69
C ASP A 255 50.03 2.63 -85.28
N LEU A 256 50.44 3.49 -84.35
CA LEU A 256 51.84 3.64 -83.97
C LEU A 256 52.16 2.83 -82.72
N ASP A 257 52.98 1.80 -82.89
CA ASP A 257 53.54 1.05 -81.78
C ASP A 257 54.75 1.74 -81.16
N ALA A 258 54.99 1.49 -79.87
CA ALA A 258 56.12 2.05 -79.14
C ALA A 258 57.26 1.04 -78.98
N PHE A 259 58.47 1.46 -79.34
CA PHE A 259 59.72 0.77 -79.05
C PHE A 259 60.57 1.59 -78.10
N VAL A 260 61.07 0.99 -77.03
CA VAL A 260 61.98 1.66 -76.10
C VAL A 260 63.23 0.82 -75.90
N GLY A 261 64.38 1.39 -76.22
CA GLY A 261 65.68 0.78 -75.90
C GLY A 261 66.05 1.01 -74.42
N GLU A 262 66.60 -0.02 -73.77
CA GLU A 262 67.06 0.05 -72.38
C GLU A 262 68.58 0.07 -72.26
N PHE A 263 69.09 0.57 -71.12
CA PHE A 263 70.53 0.55 -70.77
C PHE A 263 71.21 -0.83 -70.94
N ASN A 264 70.52 -1.92 -70.60
CA ASN A 264 71.10 -3.27 -70.60
C ASN A 264 71.11 -3.94 -71.99
N GLY A 265 70.67 -3.24 -73.04
CA GLY A 265 70.61 -3.76 -74.39
C GLY A 265 69.38 -4.62 -74.68
N ASN A 266 68.31 -4.38 -73.94
CA ASN A 266 66.98 -4.87 -74.31
C ASN A 266 66.27 -3.83 -75.17
N THR A 267 65.38 -4.31 -76.02
CA THR A 267 64.36 -3.50 -76.69
C THR A 267 63.00 -3.91 -76.13
N LEU A 268 62.27 -2.98 -75.53
CA LEU A 268 60.89 -3.17 -75.10
C LEU A 268 59.95 -2.75 -76.24
N PHE A 269 58.90 -3.53 -76.44
CA PHE A 269 57.84 -3.27 -77.42
C PHE A 269 56.52 -3.13 -76.70
N PHE A 270 55.75 -2.15 -77.12
CA PHE A 270 54.44 -1.80 -76.60
C PHE A 270 53.46 -1.79 -77.76
N GLU A 271 52.66 -2.86 -77.86
CA GLU A 271 51.60 -3.01 -78.85
C GLU A 271 50.41 -2.12 -78.47
N ASN A 272 49.91 -1.34 -79.41
CA ASN A 272 48.73 -0.50 -79.23
C ASN A 272 47.43 -1.25 -79.59
N ASP A 273 47.06 -2.27 -78.82
CA ASP A 273 45.77 -2.97 -78.99
C ASP A 273 44.77 -2.61 -77.87
N PRO A 274 43.81 -1.70 -78.11
CA PRO A 274 42.83 -1.26 -77.11
C PRO A 274 41.78 -2.33 -76.74
N THR A 275 41.80 -3.53 -77.33
CA THR A 275 40.76 -4.56 -77.12
C THR A 275 41.08 -5.60 -76.04
N ASN A 276 42.27 -5.55 -75.41
CA ASN A 276 42.79 -6.64 -74.58
C ASN A 276 43.21 -6.27 -73.13
N LEU A 277 42.33 -5.60 -72.35
CA LEU A 277 42.61 -5.19 -70.95
C LEU A 277 42.12 -6.20 -69.88
N VAL A 278 42.93 -6.47 -68.83
CA VAL A 278 42.57 -7.25 -67.63
C VAL A 278 42.23 -6.31 -66.46
N ASN A 279 41.08 -6.49 -65.80
CA ASN A 279 40.58 -5.66 -64.67
C ASN A 279 41.17 -6.06 -63.32
N ASN A 280 41.76 -5.13 -62.58
CA ASN A 280 42.22 -5.28 -61.19
C ASN A 280 41.07 -5.06 -60.19
N ALA A 281 41.26 -5.46 -58.92
CA ALA A 281 40.25 -5.23 -57.87
C ALA A 281 40.60 -3.98 -57.06
N PRO A 282 39.61 -3.33 -56.43
CA PRO A 282 39.86 -2.23 -55.49
C PRO A 282 40.79 -2.66 -54.34
N THR A 283 41.65 -1.74 -53.89
CA THR A 283 42.59 -1.96 -52.77
C THR A 283 42.45 -0.85 -51.71
N GLY A 284 42.90 -1.12 -50.49
CA GLY A 284 42.94 -0.15 -49.39
C GLY A 284 42.27 -0.63 -48.11
N SER A 285 42.04 0.30 -47.20
CA SER A 285 41.33 0.06 -45.94
C SER A 285 40.62 1.33 -45.49
N PRO A 286 39.51 1.24 -44.74
CA PRO A 286 38.74 2.40 -44.35
C PRO A 286 39.58 3.40 -43.52
N THR A 287 39.55 4.72 -43.82
CA THR A 287 40.23 5.78 -43.02
C THR A 287 39.35 6.83 -42.29
N ALA A 288 38.09 7.08 -42.69
CA ALA A 288 37.16 7.99 -41.98
C ALA A 288 36.69 7.55 -40.56
N THR A 289 36.53 8.50 -39.63
CA THR A 289 35.92 8.27 -38.31
C THR A 289 34.42 8.61 -38.36
N LEU A 290 33.56 7.71 -37.88
CA LEU A 290 32.12 7.95 -37.76
C LEU A 290 31.80 8.61 -36.41
N SER A 291 30.83 9.51 -36.40
CA SER A 291 30.36 10.17 -35.17
C SER A 291 29.52 9.23 -34.31
N ASP A 292 29.74 9.27 -32.99
CA ASP A 292 28.88 8.61 -32.02
C ASP A 292 27.48 9.26 -31.97
N THR A 293 26.49 8.52 -31.46
CA THR A 293 25.11 9.00 -31.29
C THR A 293 24.56 8.65 -29.92
N ALA A 294 23.52 9.35 -29.47
CA ALA A 294 22.72 8.90 -28.34
C ALA A 294 21.79 7.76 -28.77
N GLU A 295 21.41 6.88 -27.83
CA GLU A 295 20.36 5.89 -28.12
C GLU A 295 19.05 6.57 -28.53
N ASP A 296 18.23 5.83 -29.28
CA ASP A 296 16.99 6.28 -29.92
C ASP A 296 17.11 7.50 -30.86
N THR A 297 18.34 7.93 -31.16
CA THR A 297 18.61 9.04 -32.08
C THR A 297 19.22 8.51 -33.37
N ALA A 298 18.54 8.79 -34.50
CA ALA A 298 19.04 8.43 -35.81
C ALA A 298 20.23 9.32 -36.24
N ILE A 299 21.18 8.75 -36.99
CA ILE A 299 22.30 9.46 -37.60
C ILE A 299 22.39 9.25 -39.10
N ILE A 300 23.10 10.15 -39.77
CA ILE A 300 23.39 10.06 -41.19
C ILE A 300 24.82 9.55 -41.39
N ILE A 301 24.97 8.51 -42.21
CA ILE A 301 26.25 7.96 -42.66
C ILE A 301 26.45 8.37 -44.12
N TYR A 302 27.62 8.94 -44.43
CA TYR A 302 27.94 9.35 -45.79
C TYR A 302 28.65 8.24 -46.56
N ALA A 303 28.26 8.02 -47.81
CA ALA A 303 28.92 7.08 -48.71
C ALA A 303 30.43 7.36 -48.85
N SER A 304 30.80 8.65 -48.86
CA SER A 304 32.20 9.09 -48.92
C SER A 304 33.04 8.61 -47.74
N ASP A 305 32.45 8.50 -46.54
CA ASP A 305 33.18 8.05 -45.35
C ASP A 305 33.46 6.54 -45.41
N LEU A 306 32.56 5.78 -46.01
CA LEU A 306 32.74 4.33 -46.23
C LEU A 306 33.81 4.05 -47.30
N LEU A 307 33.94 4.93 -48.29
CA LEU A 307 34.90 4.81 -49.41
C LEU A 307 36.25 5.50 -49.14
N ALA A 308 36.37 6.29 -48.08
CA ALA A 308 37.62 6.96 -47.71
C ALA A 308 38.72 5.93 -47.40
N GLY A 309 39.84 6.02 -48.11
CA GLY A 309 41.01 5.14 -47.93
C GLY A 309 41.14 4.00 -48.94
N PHE A 310 40.27 3.94 -49.96
CA PHE A 310 40.33 2.98 -51.05
C PHE A 310 40.75 3.62 -52.39
N SER A 311 41.38 2.84 -53.26
CA SER A 311 41.81 3.23 -54.61
C SER A 311 41.82 2.05 -55.59
N ASP A 312 41.70 2.32 -56.88
CA ASP A 312 41.80 1.34 -57.96
C ASP A 312 43.01 1.62 -58.87
N VAL A 313 43.73 0.58 -59.29
CA VAL A 313 44.94 0.68 -60.13
C VAL A 313 44.58 1.03 -61.59
N ASP A 314 43.41 0.60 -62.06
CA ASP A 314 42.88 0.91 -63.38
C ASP A 314 42.24 2.30 -63.45
N GLY A 315 42.06 2.95 -62.28
CA GLY A 315 41.43 4.27 -62.17
C GLY A 315 39.91 4.24 -62.23
N ASP A 316 39.30 3.07 -62.08
CA ASP A 316 37.85 2.90 -62.06
C ASP A 316 37.20 3.59 -60.86
N ASN A 317 35.95 4.02 -61.03
CA ASN A 317 35.21 4.72 -60.00
C ASN A 317 34.67 3.74 -58.94
N LEU A 318 34.95 4.01 -57.66
CA LEU A 318 34.58 3.11 -56.57
C LEU A 318 33.17 3.38 -56.03
N SER A 319 32.50 2.31 -55.66
CA SER A 319 31.24 2.29 -54.90
C SER A 319 31.30 1.22 -53.80
N PHE A 320 30.36 1.20 -52.87
CA PHE A 320 30.25 0.11 -51.91
C PHE A 320 28.96 -0.67 -52.13
N VAL A 321 28.97 -1.94 -51.70
CA VAL A 321 27.87 -2.88 -51.83
C VAL A 321 27.68 -3.66 -50.53
N ASN A 322 26.48 -4.20 -50.33
CA ASN A 322 26.12 -5.04 -49.17
C ASN A 322 26.35 -4.36 -47.81
N LEU A 323 26.04 -3.06 -47.70
CA LEU A 323 26.10 -2.37 -46.42
C LEU A 323 25.06 -2.95 -45.46
N THR A 324 25.52 -3.38 -44.29
CA THR A 324 24.69 -3.87 -43.19
C THR A 324 25.19 -3.27 -41.88
N ALA A 325 24.32 -3.21 -40.88
CA ALA A 325 24.65 -2.79 -39.52
C ALA A 325 24.15 -3.86 -38.54
N ASP A 326 24.89 -4.07 -37.45
CA ASP A 326 24.31 -4.71 -36.26
C ASP A 326 23.55 -3.66 -35.41
N ASN A 327 22.67 -4.14 -34.54
CA ASN A 327 21.97 -3.34 -33.53
C ASN A 327 21.26 -2.08 -34.04
N GLY A 328 20.80 -2.06 -35.30
CA GLY A 328 19.96 -1.01 -35.85
C GLY A 328 19.56 -1.24 -37.30
N ALA A 329 18.73 -0.35 -37.82
CA ALA A 329 18.23 -0.38 -39.18
C ALA A 329 18.95 0.68 -40.04
N LEU A 330 19.19 0.35 -41.31
CA LEU A 330 19.72 1.25 -42.31
C LEU A 330 18.68 1.53 -43.40
N VAL A 331 18.55 2.81 -43.77
CA VAL A 331 17.71 3.26 -44.88
C VAL A 331 18.60 4.04 -45.85
N ASP A 332 18.61 3.64 -47.12
CA ASP A 332 19.25 4.40 -48.20
C ASP A 332 18.37 5.61 -48.55
N ASN A 333 18.96 6.80 -48.49
CA ASN A 333 18.27 8.05 -48.82
C ASN A 333 18.32 8.37 -50.33
N PHE A 334 19.01 7.56 -51.14
CA PHE A 334 19.18 7.71 -52.59
C PHE A 334 19.90 9.00 -53.03
N ASP A 335 20.61 9.66 -52.12
CA ASP A 335 21.38 10.89 -52.35
C ASP A 335 22.87 10.76 -51.98
N GLY A 336 23.32 9.53 -51.74
CA GLY A 336 24.68 9.25 -51.24
C GLY A 336 24.79 9.23 -49.72
N THR A 337 23.67 9.28 -48.99
CA THR A 337 23.62 9.14 -47.54
C THR A 337 22.71 8.01 -47.08
N TYR A 338 22.99 7.49 -45.88
CA TYR A 338 22.24 6.40 -45.26
C TYR A 338 21.80 6.84 -43.87
N THR A 339 20.51 6.68 -43.56
CA THR A 339 19.98 6.91 -42.23
C THR A 339 20.14 5.63 -41.42
N PHE A 340 20.92 5.68 -40.34
CA PHE A 340 20.98 4.61 -39.34
C PHE A 340 20.07 4.97 -38.17
N THR A 341 19.20 4.04 -37.78
CA THR A 341 18.38 4.13 -36.57
C THR A 341 18.79 2.99 -35.63
N PRO A 342 19.35 3.28 -34.45
CA PRO A 342 19.65 2.26 -33.46
C PRO A 342 18.41 1.41 -33.13
N THR A 343 18.62 0.16 -32.70
CA THR A 343 17.56 -0.62 -32.07
C THR A 343 17.11 0.12 -30.80
N THR A 344 15.80 0.15 -30.54
CA THR A 344 15.23 0.83 -29.37
C THR A 344 15.96 0.42 -28.10
N ASN A 345 16.39 1.43 -27.32
CA ASN A 345 17.12 1.29 -26.05
C ASN A 345 18.46 0.54 -26.12
N PHE A 346 19.07 0.47 -27.31
CA PHE A 346 20.42 -0.07 -27.45
C PHE A 346 21.46 1.01 -27.19
N ASN A 347 22.37 0.74 -26.25
CA ASN A 347 23.63 1.45 -26.08
C ASN A 347 24.81 0.46 -26.18
N GLY A 348 25.92 0.94 -26.73
CA GLY A 348 27.09 0.12 -27.04
C GLY A 348 27.65 0.37 -28.44
N THR A 349 28.59 -0.49 -28.86
CA THR A 349 29.24 -0.35 -30.17
C THR A 349 28.38 -0.92 -31.28
N VAL A 350 28.19 -0.14 -32.34
CA VAL A 350 27.60 -0.58 -33.62
C VAL A 350 28.71 -0.86 -34.61
N THR A 351 28.59 -1.96 -35.35
CA THR A 351 29.47 -2.37 -36.45
C THR A 351 28.72 -2.34 -37.78
N LEU A 352 29.20 -1.51 -38.70
CA LEU A 352 28.83 -1.53 -40.11
C LEU A 352 29.73 -2.50 -40.86
N THR A 353 29.18 -3.32 -41.76
CA THR A 353 29.97 -4.17 -42.67
C THR A 353 29.54 -3.97 -44.11
N TYR A 354 30.51 -3.93 -45.03
CA TYR A 354 30.30 -3.64 -46.46
C TYR A 354 31.45 -4.18 -47.32
N GLY A 355 31.27 -4.18 -48.65
CA GLY A 355 32.32 -4.42 -49.64
C GLY A 355 32.52 -3.22 -50.55
N VAL A 356 33.72 -3.02 -51.10
CA VAL A 356 34.03 -1.93 -52.04
C VAL A 356 34.21 -2.51 -53.44
N THR A 357 33.61 -1.92 -54.46
CA THR A 357 33.63 -2.43 -55.85
C THR A 357 33.86 -1.33 -56.88
N ASP A 358 34.57 -1.68 -57.94
CA ASP A 358 34.76 -0.91 -59.19
C ASP A 358 33.62 -1.16 -60.21
N GLY A 359 32.63 -1.99 -59.87
CA GLY A 359 31.55 -2.42 -60.77
C GLY A 359 31.79 -3.76 -61.47
N ARG A 360 32.97 -4.38 -61.31
CA ARG A 360 33.33 -5.70 -61.85
C ARG A 360 33.83 -6.66 -60.77
N VAL A 361 34.65 -6.19 -59.84
CA VAL A 361 35.24 -6.96 -58.74
C VAL A 361 34.98 -6.24 -57.41
N THR A 362 34.79 -7.02 -56.33
CA THR A 362 34.48 -6.49 -55.00
C THR A 362 35.54 -6.91 -53.98
N LEU A 363 36.14 -5.93 -53.30
CA LEU A 363 36.90 -6.09 -52.08
C LEU A 363 35.94 -6.26 -50.89
N ALA A 364 35.72 -7.52 -50.48
CA ALA A 364 34.77 -7.85 -49.42
C ALA A 364 35.34 -7.62 -47.99
N GLY A 365 34.44 -7.63 -47.00
CA GLY A 365 34.81 -7.77 -45.57
C GLY A 365 35.29 -6.49 -44.90
N GLN A 366 34.91 -5.32 -45.41
CA GLN A 366 35.23 -4.04 -44.79
C GLN A 366 34.28 -3.78 -43.63
N SER A 367 34.80 -3.18 -42.55
CA SER A 367 34.00 -2.88 -41.37
C SER A 367 34.34 -1.52 -40.76
N ARG A 368 33.32 -0.90 -40.14
CA ARG A 368 33.42 0.35 -39.40
C ARG A 368 32.63 0.30 -38.12
N THR A 369 33.06 1.04 -37.11
CA THR A 369 32.38 1.08 -35.82
C THR A 369 32.16 2.51 -35.35
N PHE A 370 31.08 2.72 -34.60
CA PHE A 370 30.81 3.91 -33.79
C PHE A 370 30.06 3.48 -32.52
N SER A 371 29.93 4.38 -31.55
CA SER A 371 29.28 4.09 -30.27
C SER A 371 27.91 4.76 -30.18
N VAL A 372 26.98 4.05 -29.56
CA VAL A 372 25.69 4.58 -29.12
C VAL A 372 25.77 4.79 -27.60
N THR A 373 25.65 6.03 -27.14
CA THR A 373 25.73 6.39 -25.72
C THR A 373 24.38 6.24 -25.03
N PRO A 374 24.35 5.73 -23.79
CA PRO A 374 23.10 5.58 -23.03
C PRO A 374 22.46 6.93 -22.71
N VAL A 375 21.13 6.93 -22.67
CA VAL A 375 20.24 8.00 -22.20
C VAL A 375 19.36 7.38 -21.11
N ASN A 376 18.93 8.16 -20.13
CA ASN A 376 18.04 7.63 -19.09
C ASN A 376 16.64 7.36 -19.65
N ASP A 377 16.20 6.11 -19.58
CA ASP A 377 14.82 5.69 -19.79
C ASP A 377 14.01 5.82 -18.50
N ALA A 378 12.76 6.26 -18.59
CA ALA A 378 11.90 6.28 -17.41
C ALA A 378 11.48 4.86 -16.99
N PRO A 379 11.18 4.62 -15.69
CA PRO A 379 10.67 3.33 -15.24
C PRO A 379 9.40 2.92 -15.99
N VAL A 380 9.25 1.62 -16.24
CA VAL A 380 8.08 1.05 -16.93
C VAL A 380 7.43 -0.07 -16.11
N GLY A 381 6.17 -0.36 -16.39
CA GLY A 381 5.44 -1.49 -15.79
C GLY A 381 4.13 -1.07 -15.15
N SER A 382 3.58 -1.97 -14.34
CA SER A 382 2.39 -1.71 -13.54
C SER A 382 2.44 -2.54 -12.25
N PRO A 383 1.67 -2.15 -11.21
CA PRO A 383 1.69 -2.84 -9.93
C PRO A 383 1.18 -4.29 -10.06
N THR A 384 1.89 -5.24 -9.45
CA THR A 384 1.51 -6.67 -9.47
C THR A 384 1.36 -7.31 -8.10
N ALA A 385 1.83 -6.67 -7.03
CA ALA A 385 1.64 -7.17 -5.68
C ALA A 385 0.16 -7.11 -5.28
N THR A 386 -0.25 -8.06 -4.43
CA THR A 386 -1.51 -7.98 -3.70
C THR A 386 -1.20 -7.51 -2.29
N LEU A 387 -1.77 -6.38 -1.88
CA LEU A 387 -1.63 -5.87 -0.53
C LEU A 387 -2.54 -6.64 0.44
N SER A 388 -2.09 -6.79 1.67
CA SER A 388 -2.89 -7.46 2.71
C SER A 388 -3.98 -6.51 3.21
N ASN A 389 -5.18 -7.06 3.40
CA ASN A 389 -6.27 -6.34 4.05
C ASN A 389 -5.96 -6.10 5.54
N THR A 390 -6.67 -5.13 6.13
CA THR A 390 -6.60 -4.84 7.57
C THR A 390 -7.99 -4.73 8.18
N ALA A 391 -8.10 -4.84 9.49
CA ALA A 391 -9.28 -4.42 10.22
C ALA A 391 -9.27 -2.88 10.37
N GLU A 392 -10.44 -2.27 10.53
CA GLU A 392 -10.49 -0.85 10.88
C GLU A 392 -9.76 -0.56 12.20
N ASP A 393 -9.34 0.69 12.34
CA ASP A 393 -8.49 1.19 13.44
C ASP A 393 -7.15 0.47 13.68
N THR A 394 -6.81 -0.49 12.81
CA THR A 394 -5.59 -1.30 12.94
C THR A 394 -4.56 -0.85 11.90
N PRO A 395 -3.42 -0.27 12.33
CA PRO A 395 -2.36 0.10 11.41
C PRO A 395 -1.73 -1.11 10.72
N ILE A 396 -1.32 -0.94 9.46
CA ILE A 396 -0.55 -1.94 8.71
C ILE A 396 0.74 -1.37 8.15
N THR A 397 1.69 -2.27 7.87
CA THR A 397 2.94 -1.94 7.22
C THR A 397 2.88 -2.33 5.74
N ILE A 398 3.11 -1.36 4.86
CA ILE A 398 3.27 -1.54 3.41
C ILE A 398 4.76 -1.41 3.09
N THR A 399 5.31 -2.31 2.29
CA THR A 399 6.73 -2.27 1.91
C THR A 399 6.90 -1.61 0.54
N ALA A 400 7.98 -0.86 0.36
CA ALA A 400 8.37 -0.34 -0.95
C ALA A 400 8.54 -1.48 -1.97
N ALA A 401 9.03 -2.65 -1.53
CA ALA A 401 9.15 -3.83 -2.38
C ALA A 401 7.79 -4.28 -2.98
N ASN A 402 6.70 -4.23 -2.21
CA ASN A 402 5.37 -4.55 -2.74
C ASN A 402 4.88 -3.47 -3.72
N LEU A 403 5.15 -2.19 -3.43
CA LEU A 403 4.77 -1.08 -4.32
C LEU A 403 5.55 -1.07 -5.63
N LEU A 404 6.81 -1.53 -5.61
CA LEU A 404 7.69 -1.63 -6.78
C LEU A 404 7.57 -2.97 -7.53
N ALA A 405 6.80 -3.93 -7.03
CA ALA A 405 6.62 -5.22 -7.69
C ALA A 405 5.88 -5.06 -9.02
N GLY A 406 6.50 -5.51 -10.11
CA GLY A 406 5.96 -5.41 -11.47
C GLY A 406 6.51 -4.22 -12.28
N PHE A 407 7.38 -3.41 -11.67
CA PHE A 407 8.12 -2.35 -12.35
C PHE A 407 9.55 -2.81 -12.68
N SER A 408 10.08 -2.25 -13.77
CA SER A 408 11.45 -2.47 -14.21
C SER A 408 11.99 -1.20 -14.85
N ASP A 409 13.30 -1.09 -14.84
CA ASP A 409 14.03 -0.03 -15.52
C ASP A 409 14.87 -0.62 -16.65
N VAL A 410 14.95 0.05 -17.79
CA VAL A 410 15.67 -0.44 -18.97
C VAL A 410 17.18 -0.33 -18.77
N ASN A 411 17.65 0.73 -18.12
CA ASN A 411 19.06 0.95 -17.80
C ASN A 411 19.49 0.12 -16.56
N GLY A 412 18.54 -0.44 -15.83
CA GLY A 412 18.78 -1.26 -14.64
C GLY A 412 18.98 -0.42 -13.37
N ASP A 413 18.52 0.83 -13.39
CA ASP A 413 18.60 1.73 -12.25
C ASP A 413 17.73 1.24 -11.08
N THR A 414 18.15 1.61 -9.86
CA THR A 414 17.44 1.22 -8.64
C THR A 414 16.17 2.03 -8.50
N LEU A 415 15.02 1.35 -8.49
CA LEU A 415 13.72 2.00 -8.37
C LEU A 415 13.37 2.37 -6.92
N SER A 416 12.65 3.48 -6.78
CA SER A 416 12.16 4.01 -5.51
C SER A 416 10.70 4.49 -5.63
N VAL A 417 9.99 4.50 -4.51
CA VAL A 417 8.61 5.00 -4.43
C VAL A 417 8.66 6.48 -4.05
N VAL A 418 7.94 7.32 -4.78
CA VAL A 418 7.84 8.77 -4.54
C VAL A 418 6.38 9.21 -4.49
N ASN A 419 6.10 10.29 -3.76
CA ASN A 419 4.75 10.90 -3.67
C ASN A 419 3.64 9.92 -3.27
N LEU A 420 3.94 8.95 -2.39
CA LEU A 420 2.94 7.99 -1.91
C LEU A 420 1.88 8.71 -1.07
N THR A 421 0.62 8.55 -1.45
CA THR A 421 -0.55 9.01 -0.71
C THR A 421 -1.59 7.90 -0.63
N ALA A 422 -2.53 8.05 0.31
CA ALA A 422 -3.65 7.14 0.51
C ALA A 422 -4.93 7.95 0.67
N ASP A 423 -6.05 7.42 0.18
CA ASP A 423 -7.36 7.86 0.65
C ASP A 423 -7.72 7.16 1.98
N ASN A 424 -8.67 7.75 2.72
CA ASN A 424 -9.27 7.16 3.93
C ASN A 424 -8.27 6.64 4.99
N GLY A 425 -7.13 7.31 5.11
CA GLY A 425 -6.16 7.04 6.18
C GLY A 425 -4.91 7.92 6.07
N ALA A 426 -4.06 7.79 7.08
CA ALA A 426 -2.77 8.48 7.17
C ALA A 426 -1.62 7.54 6.83
N LEU A 427 -0.59 8.08 6.18
CA LEU A 427 0.65 7.38 5.88
C LEU A 427 1.82 8.02 6.61
N VAL A 428 2.69 7.19 7.17
CA VAL A 428 3.96 7.59 7.77
C VAL A 428 5.08 6.81 7.09
N ASP A 429 6.05 7.52 6.51
CA ASP A 429 7.30 6.91 6.04
C ASP A 429 8.19 6.58 7.23
N ASN A 430 8.60 5.32 7.35
CA ASN A 430 9.45 4.84 8.44
C ASN A 430 10.95 5.02 8.11
N PHE A 431 11.30 5.50 6.92
CA PHE A 431 12.66 5.73 6.42
C PHE A 431 13.54 4.46 6.35
N ASP A 432 12.93 3.28 6.35
CA ASP A 432 13.59 1.97 6.26
C ASP A 432 13.09 1.14 5.05
N GLY A 433 12.36 1.78 4.13
CA GLY A 433 11.71 1.12 3.00
C GLY A 433 10.32 0.57 3.32
N THR A 434 9.74 0.94 4.46
CA THR A 434 8.37 0.62 4.84
C THR A 434 7.54 1.88 5.15
N TYR A 435 6.24 1.76 4.97
CA TYR A 435 5.24 2.79 5.25
C TYR A 435 4.20 2.25 6.22
N THR A 436 3.92 2.99 7.28
CA THR A 436 2.82 2.68 8.20
C THR A 436 1.56 3.38 7.71
N PHE A 437 0.55 2.60 7.33
CA PHE A 437 -0.78 3.10 7.03
C PHE A 437 -1.69 2.92 8.25
N THR A 438 -2.36 3.99 8.66
CA THR A 438 -3.40 3.97 9.70
C THR A 438 -4.71 4.39 9.05
N PRO A 439 -5.75 3.52 9.01
CA PRO A 439 -7.07 3.90 8.51
C PRO A 439 -7.63 5.14 9.24
N THR A 440 -8.49 5.92 8.57
CA THR A 440 -9.35 6.89 9.27
C THR A 440 -10.19 6.13 10.31
N ALA A 441 -10.42 6.75 11.47
CA ALA A 441 -11.26 6.14 12.52
C ALA A 441 -12.63 5.73 11.96
N ASP A 442 -13.10 4.54 12.35
CA ASP A 442 -14.40 3.96 11.98
C ASP A 442 -14.61 3.79 10.45
N PHE A 443 -13.52 3.78 9.67
CA PHE A 443 -13.59 3.56 8.22
C PHE A 443 -13.43 2.09 7.88
N ASN A 444 -14.44 1.54 7.21
CA ASN A 444 -14.37 0.28 6.50
C ASN A 444 -14.65 0.47 4.99
N GLY A 445 -14.03 -0.36 4.16
CA GLY A 445 -14.14 -0.27 2.70
C GLY A 445 -12.80 -0.34 1.97
N THR A 446 -12.78 0.08 0.71
CA THR A 446 -11.58 0.03 -0.12
C THR A 446 -10.71 1.27 0.11
N VAL A 447 -9.42 1.05 0.35
CA VAL A 447 -8.39 2.07 0.34
C VAL A 447 -7.65 2.04 -0.99
N THR A 448 -7.38 3.22 -1.54
CA THR A 448 -6.61 3.46 -2.75
C THR A 448 -5.32 4.18 -2.39
N LEU A 449 -4.19 3.53 -2.67
CA LEU A 449 -2.87 4.16 -2.65
C LEU A 449 -2.59 4.75 -4.03
N THR A 450 -1.99 5.94 -4.07
CA THR A 450 -1.44 6.54 -5.28
C THR A 450 0.02 6.94 -5.07
N TYR A 451 0.88 6.65 -6.05
CA TYR A 451 2.32 6.88 -5.94
C TYR A 451 2.99 6.99 -7.31
N GLY A 452 4.23 7.49 -7.32
CA GLY A 452 5.12 7.42 -8.46
C GLY A 452 6.25 6.43 -8.23
N VAL A 453 6.84 5.93 -9.32
CA VAL A 453 8.04 5.07 -9.32
C VAL A 453 9.15 5.85 -10.01
N SER A 454 10.30 6.03 -9.34
CA SER A 454 11.42 6.82 -9.84
C SER A 454 12.73 6.04 -9.83
N ASP A 455 13.53 6.22 -10.88
CA ASP A 455 14.93 5.77 -11.01
C ASP A 455 15.94 6.77 -10.38
N GLY A 456 15.46 7.91 -9.86
CA GLY A 456 16.28 9.02 -9.33
C GLY A 456 16.42 10.22 -10.27
N THR A 457 16.02 10.11 -11.54
CA THR A 457 16.04 11.17 -12.55
C THR A 457 14.69 11.36 -13.25
N ALA A 458 14.02 10.28 -13.64
CA ALA A 458 12.68 10.27 -14.19
C ALA A 458 11.68 9.63 -13.21
N THR A 459 10.39 9.84 -13.44
CA THR A 459 9.31 9.28 -12.60
C THR A 459 8.14 8.84 -13.47
N LEU A 460 7.76 7.57 -13.33
CA LEU A 460 6.49 7.05 -13.79
C LEU A 460 5.42 7.41 -12.75
N ALA A 461 4.61 8.42 -13.05
CA ALA A 461 3.61 8.96 -12.13
C ALA A 461 2.32 8.11 -12.07
N ASP A 462 1.46 8.46 -11.11
CA ASP A 462 0.05 8.05 -11.02
C ASP A 462 -0.21 6.53 -10.99
N GLN A 463 0.69 5.77 -10.37
CA GLN A 463 0.47 4.37 -10.08
C GLN A 463 -0.52 4.20 -8.94
N SER A 464 -1.36 3.16 -9.01
CA SER A 464 -2.40 2.92 -8.01
C SER A 464 -2.49 1.46 -7.60
N GLN A 465 -2.64 1.22 -6.30
CA GLN A 465 -2.88 -0.09 -5.69
C GLN A 465 -3.99 0.04 -4.66
N THR A 466 -4.76 -1.03 -4.46
CA THR A 466 -5.86 -1.03 -3.51
C THR A 466 -5.77 -2.19 -2.53
N PHE A 467 -6.37 -2.01 -1.36
CA PHE A 467 -6.66 -3.06 -0.37
C PHE A 467 -7.95 -2.74 0.37
N SER A 468 -8.44 -3.68 1.15
CA SER A 468 -9.69 -3.50 1.91
C SER A 468 -9.42 -3.37 3.41
N VAL A 469 -10.16 -2.45 4.03
CA VAL A 469 -10.34 -2.35 5.48
C VAL A 469 -11.65 -3.05 5.83
N THR A 470 -11.60 -4.07 6.67
CA THR A 470 -12.76 -4.87 7.06
C THR A 470 -13.43 -4.27 8.30
N PRO A 471 -14.78 -4.26 8.35
CA PRO A 471 -15.52 -3.76 9.50
C PRO A 471 -15.24 -4.59 10.76
N VAL A 472 -15.22 -3.93 11.91
CA VAL A 472 -15.14 -4.44 13.28
C VAL A 472 -16.23 -3.74 14.06
N ASN A 473 -17.03 -4.52 14.81
CA ASN A 473 -18.12 -3.94 15.58
C ASN A 473 -17.63 -2.95 16.65
N ASP A 474 -18.21 -1.76 16.66
CA ASP A 474 -18.06 -0.71 17.65
C ASP A 474 -19.16 -0.76 18.71
N ALA A 475 -18.88 -0.33 19.93
CA ALA A 475 -19.90 -0.31 20.97
C ALA A 475 -20.84 0.90 20.80
N PRO A 476 -22.14 0.78 21.16
CA PRO A 476 -23.05 1.91 21.15
C PRO A 476 -22.54 3.09 21.98
N VAL A 477 -22.82 4.32 21.54
CA VAL A 477 -22.42 5.56 22.24
C VAL A 477 -23.63 6.45 22.51
N GLY A 478 -23.48 7.38 23.46
CA GLY A 478 -24.48 8.42 23.74
C GLY A 478 -24.91 8.48 25.20
N SER A 479 -26.05 9.14 25.44
CA SER A 479 -26.64 9.28 26.77
C SER A 479 -28.15 9.47 26.68
N PRO A 480 -28.92 9.12 27.72
CA PRO A 480 -30.38 9.21 27.68
C PRO A 480 -30.86 10.65 27.52
N THR A 481 -31.77 10.88 26.57
CA THR A 481 -32.33 12.23 26.30
C THR A 481 -33.84 12.33 26.47
N ALA A 482 -34.57 11.20 26.52
CA ALA A 482 -36.00 11.23 26.76
C ALA A 482 -36.35 11.73 28.18
N THR A 483 -37.50 12.37 28.31
CA THR A 483 -38.13 12.62 29.62
C THR A 483 -39.23 11.59 29.81
N LEU A 484 -39.16 10.82 30.90
CA LEU A 484 -40.18 9.86 31.26
C LEU A 484 -41.33 10.56 31.99
N SER A 485 -42.56 10.10 31.76
CA SER A 485 -43.74 10.66 32.43
C SER A 485 -43.82 10.17 33.87
N ASN A 486 -44.20 11.06 34.78
CA ASN A 486 -44.51 10.70 36.16
C ASN A 486 -45.78 9.82 36.23
N THR A 487 -45.93 9.11 37.34
CA THR A 487 -47.14 8.33 37.65
C THR A 487 -47.64 8.64 39.05
N ALA A 488 -48.91 8.39 39.32
CA ALA A 488 -49.41 8.32 40.69
C ALA A 488 -48.92 7.03 41.36
N GLU A 489 -48.81 7.01 42.69
CA GLU A 489 -48.56 5.76 43.39
C GLU A 489 -49.68 4.73 43.13
N ASP A 490 -49.32 3.46 43.29
CA ASP A 490 -50.15 2.29 42.95
C ASP A 490 -50.64 2.20 41.50
N THR A 491 -50.21 3.11 40.62
CA THR A 491 -50.63 3.16 39.22
C THR A 491 -49.48 2.70 38.32
N PRO A 492 -49.63 1.56 37.62
CA PRO A 492 -48.63 1.11 36.66
C PRO A 492 -48.51 2.03 35.45
N ILE A 493 -47.29 2.19 34.92
CA ILE A 493 -47.03 2.88 33.65
C ILE A 493 -46.30 1.99 32.66
N THR A 494 -46.39 2.37 31.38
CA THR A 494 -45.64 1.72 30.30
C THR A 494 -44.49 2.62 29.86
N ILE A 495 -43.28 2.07 29.87
CA ILE A 495 -42.05 2.69 29.39
C ILE A 495 -41.68 2.01 28.07
N THR A 496 -41.35 2.80 27.05
CA THR A 496 -40.98 2.24 25.74
C THR A 496 -39.46 2.12 25.62
N ALA A 497 -38.98 1.08 24.96
CA ALA A 497 -37.56 0.95 24.59
C ALA A 497 -37.11 2.16 23.77
N ALA A 498 -37.99 2.72 22.92
CA ALA A 498 -37.69 3.93 22.16
C ALA A 498 -37.35 5.15 23.06
N ASN A 499 -37.99 5.30 24.21
CA ASN A 499 -37.63 6.36 25.15
C ASN A 499 -36.29 6.08 25.84
N LEU A 500 -36.04 4.83 26.23
CA LEU A 500 -34.77 4.43 26.85
C LEU A 500 -33.59 4.49 25.87
N LEU A 501 -33.84 4.29 24.57
CA LEU A 501 -32.83 4.36 23.50
C LEU A 501 -32.67 5.76 22.90
N ALA A 502 -33.49 6.73 23.31
CA ALA A 502 -33.40 8.08 22.78
C ALA A 502 -32.09 8.76 23.21
N GLY A 503 -31.28 9.19 22.23
CA GLY A 503 -29.98 9.84 22.48
C GLY A 503 -28.78 8.89 22.37
N PHE A 504 -29.01 7.63 21.98
CA PHE A 504 -27.96 6.67 21.65
C PHE A 504 -27.87 6.46 20.14
N SER A 505 -26.67 6.14 19.67
CA SER A 505 -26.37 5.83 18.28
C SER A 505 -25.24 4.81 18.21
N ASP A 506 -25.17 4.12 17.08
CA ASP A 506 -24.03 3.29 16.71
C ASP A 506 -23.41 3.82 15.42
N VAL A 507 -22.08 3.68 15.28
CA VAL A 507 -21.36 4.06 14.06
C VAL A 507 -21.50 2.97 13.00
N ASP A 508 -21.73 1.72 13.41
CA ASP A 508 -21.96 0.59 12.52
C ASP A 508 -23.30 0.68 11.79
N ALA A 509 -23.22 0.80 10.47
CA ALA A 509 -24.39 0.97 9.63
C ALA A 509 -25.24 -0.32 9.57
N GLY A 510 -26.45 -0.26 10.14
CA GLY A 510 -27.42 -1.36 10.13
C GLY A 510 -27.67 -1.97 11.50
N ASP A 511 -26.89 -1.59 12.50
CA ASP A 511 -27.04 -2.08 13.85
C ASP A 511 -28.35 -1.59 14.49
N THR A 512 -29.03 -2.53 15.15
CA THR A 512 -30.30 -2.27 15.83
C THR A 512 -30.06 -2.23 17.32
N LEU A 513 -30.16 -1.03 17.90
CA LEU A 513 -30.00 -0.85 19.33
C LEU A 513 -31.18 -1.43 20.12
N SER A 514 -30.87 -2.05 21.25
CA SER A 514 -31.83 -2.64 22.17
C SER A 514 -31.44 -2.39 23.63
N VAL A 515 -32.42 -2.45 24.53
CA VAL A 515 -32.22 -2.24 25.97
C VAL A 515 -31.97 -3.59 26.63
N VAL A 516 -30.91 -3.68 27.45
CA VAL A 516 -30.55 -4.89 28.21
C VAL A 516 -30.40 -4.57 29.70
N GLY A 517 -30.74 -5.52 30.55
CA GLY A 517 -30.50 -5.41 31.99
C GLY A 517 -31.24 -4.26 32.69
N LEU A 518 -32.44 -3.89 32.20
CA LEU A 518 -33.25 -2.83 32.81
C LEU A 518 -33.69 -3.23 34.23
N THR A 519 -33.31 -2.41 35.20
CA THR A 519 -33.70 -2.54 36.61
C THR A 519 -34.18 -1.21 37.16
N SER A 520 -34.88 -1.26 38.30
CA SER A 520 -35.37 -0.09 39.03
C SER A 520 -34.96 -0.17 40.49
N ASN A 521 -34.75 0.97 41.15
CA ASN A 521 -34.48 1.06 42.59
C ASN A 521 -35.75 0.87 43.46
N ASN A 522 -36.94 1.05 42.87
CA ASN A 522 -38.23 0.84 43.51
C ASN A 522 -39.23 0.29 42.49
N GLY A 523 -40.24 -0.47 42.91
CA GLY A 523 -41.24 -1.02 42.00
C GLY A 523 -40.76 -2.20 41.16
N ALA A 524 -41.72 -2.93 40.59
CA ALA A 524 -41.48 -4.07 39.72
C ALA A 524 -41.45 -3.65 38.25
N LEU A 525 -40.60 -4.29 37.45
CA LEU A 525 -40.51 -4.12 36.00
C LEU A 525 -40.85 -5.44 35.31
N VAL A 526 -41.72 -5.39 34.31
CA VAL A 526 -42.08 -6.51 33.43
C VAL A 526 -41.73 -6.14 32.00
N ASN A 527 -40.89 -6.94 31.34
CA ASN A 527 -40.66 -6.83 29.90
C ASN A 527 -41.81 -7.52 29.14
N ASN A 528 -42.54 -6.75 28.32
CA ASN A 528 -43.71 -7.24 27.60
C ASN A 528 -43.36 -7.94 26.28
N GLY A 529 -42.07 -8.03 25.91
CA GLY A 529 -41.59 -8.73 24.71
C GLY A 529 -41.88 -8.02 23.38
N ASN A 530 -42.48 -6.83 23.42
CA ASN A 530 -42.83 -6.02 22.25
C ASN A 530 -42.13 -4.65 22.23
N GLY A 531 -41.01 -4.51 22.95
CA GLY A 531 -40.30 -3.25 23.10
C GLY A 531 -40.90 -2.30 24.13
N THR A 532 -41.79 -2.78 25.01
CA THR A 532 -42.32 -2.00 26.14
C THR A 532 -42.09 -2.71 27.46
N TYR A 533 -42.00 -1.91 28.52
CA TYR A 533 -41.79 -2.34 29.90
C TYR A 533 -42.93 -1.80 30.76
N THR A 534 -43.60 -2.65 31.51
CA THR A 534 -44.58 -2.22 32.51
C THR A 534 -43.85 -2.02 33.84
N PHE A 535 -43.90 -0.79 34.35
CA PHE A 535 -43.44 -0.42 35.67
C PHE A 535 -44.63 -0.37 36.63
N THR A 536 -44.54 -1.07 37.76
CA THR A 536 -45.50 -1.02 38.85
C THR A 536 -44.79 -0.52 40.10
N PRO A 537 -45.12 0.68 40.63
CA PRO A 537 -44.55 1.16 41.89
C PRO A 537 -44.74 0.13 43.03
N THR A 538 -43.84 0.12 44.01
CA THR A 538 -44.14 -0.58 45.27
C THR A 538 -45.36 0.08 45.91
N ALA A 539 -46.22 -0.72 46.56
CA ALA A 539 -47.42 -0.20 47.21
C ALA A 539 -47.06 0.98 48.12
N ASN A 540 -47.82 2.08 48.00
CA ASN A 540 -47.69 3.28 48.83
C ASN A 540 -46.33 4.00 48.71
N PHE A 541 -45.58 3.74 47.63
CA PHE A 541 -44.33 4.46 47.38
C PHE A 541 -44.60 5.71 46.55
N ASN A 542 -44.22 6.86 47.11
CA ASN A 542 -44.05 8.11 46.38
C ASN A 542 -42.60 8.61 46.48
N GLY A 543 -42.12 9.26 45.42
CA GLY A 543 -40.72 9.71 45.33
C GLY A 543 -40.06 9.43 43.98
N ALA A 544 -38.75 9.63 43.92
CA ALA A 544 -37.97 9.47 42.70
C ALA A 544 -37.64 8.00 42.41
N VAL A 545 -37.91 7.56 41.18
CA VAL A 545 -37.52 6.27 40.64
C VAL A 545 -36.31 6.46 39.73
N ASN A 546 -35.31 5.62 39.90
CA ASN A 546 -34.12 5.55 39.06
C ASN A 546 -34.07 4.20 38.34
N LEU A 547 -34.16 4.26 37.01
CA LEU A 547 -33.98 3.12 36.13
C LEU A 547 -32.52 3.02 35.73
N THR A 548 -31.96 1.82 35.79
CA THR A 548 -30.60 1.53 35.30
C THR A 548 -30.64 0.46 34.24
N TYR A 549 -29.93 0.64 33.12
CA TYR A 549 -29.92 -0.28 31.99
C TYR A 549 -28.62 -0.19 31.19
N GLY A 550 -28.43 -1.13 30.27
CA GLY A 550 -27.44 -1.06 29.20
C GLY A 550 -28.11 -0.90 27.83
N VAL A 551 -27.35 -0.39 26.87
CA VAL A 551 -27.73 -0.31 25.45
C VAL A 551 -26.80 -1.22 24.66
N THR A 552 -27.35 -2.08 23.82
CA THR A 552 -26.59 -3.08 23.04
C THR A 552 -27.06 -3.13 21.60
N ASP A 553 -26.12 -3.28 20.68
CA ASP A 553 -26.30 -3.59 19.25
C ASP A 553 -26.53 -5.11 18.98
N GLY A 554 -26.32 -5.95 20.00
CA GLY A 554 -26.36 -7.42 19.93
C GLY A 554 -25.01 -8.12 20.12
N THR A 555 -23.89 -7.39 20.05
CA THR A 555 -22.54 -7.92 20.25
C THR A 555 -21.77 -7.18 21.38
N ALA A 556 -21.89 -5.86 21.45
CA ALA A 556 -21.28 -4.99 22.45
C ALA A 556 -22.35 -4.28 23.29
N THR A 557 -21.99 -3.79 24.49
CA THR A 557 -22.95 -3.14 25.39
C THR A 557 -22.35 -1.92 26.07
N LEU A 558 -23.03 -0.78 25.92
CA LEU A 558 -22.83 0.42 26.73
C LEU A 558 -23.59 0.29 28.05
N ALA A 559 -22.88 -0.05 29.11
CA ALA A 559 -23.46 -0.29 30.43
C ALA A 559 -23.72 1.01 31.23
N GLY A 560 -24.54 0.90 32.28
CA GLY A 560 -24.62 1.91 33.35
C GLY A 560 -25.45 3.16 33.01
N GLN A 561 -26.34 3.08 32.02
CA GLN A 561 -27.23 4.17 31.67
C GLN A 561 -28.31 4.33 32.74
N SER A 562 -28.69 5.58 33.03
CA SER A 562 -29.62 5.91 34.11
C SER A 562 -30.64 6.96 33.66
N GLN A 563 -31.91 6.74 33.99
CA GLN A 563 -32.98 7.69 33.70
C GLN A 563 -33.99 7.70 34.85
N THR A 564 -34.53 8.87 35.16
CA THR A 564 -35.38 9.08 36.34
C THR A 564 -36.77 9.59 35.98
N PHE A 565 -37.73 9.29 36.84
CA PHE A 565 -39.06 9.90 36.88
C PHE A 565 -39.56 9.88 38.33
N SER A 566 -40.70 10.52 38.60
CA SER A 566 -41.27 10.56 39.94
C SER A 566 -42.61 9.82 40.02
N VAL A 567 -42.82 9.15 41.14
CA VAL A 567 -44.13 8.68 41.59
C VAL A 567 -44.72 9.76 42.51
N THR A 568 -45.91 10.26 42.19
CA THR A 568 -46.59 11.31 42.94
C THR A 568 -47.50 10.72 44.00
N PRO A 569 -47.54 11.30 45.22
CA PRO A 569 -48.39 10.81 46.30
C PRO A 569 -49.89 10.94 45.97
N VAL A 570 -50.67 10.01 46.49
CA VAL A 570 -52.12 9.91 46.49
C VAL A 570 -52.56 9.62 47.91
N ASN A 571 -53.46 10.44 48.46
CA ASN A 571 -53.88 10.31 49.85
C ASN A 571 -54.47 8.92 50.16
N ASP A 572 -53.88 8.22 51.11
CA ASP A 572 -54.31 6.93 51.65
C ASP A 572 -55.28 7.10 52.82
N ALA A 573 -56.10 6.08 53.11
CA ALA A 573 -56.96 6.11 54.28
C ALA A 573 -56.18 5.72 55.54
N PRO A 574 -56.46 6.35 56.70
CA PRO A 574 -55.77 6.02 57.93
C PRO A 574 -56.19 4.65 58.47
N VAL A 575 -55.25 3.93 59.08
CA VAL A 575 -55.46 2.58 59.62
C VAL A 575 -55.52 2.63 61.13
N GLY A 576 -56.68 2.20 61.67
CA GLY A 576 -56.94 2.15 63.10
C GLY A 576 -56.51 0.85 63.78
N VAL A 577 -56.05 0.93 65.02
CA VAL A 577 -55.70 -0.17 65.91
C VAL A 577 -56.65 -0.15 67.11
N ASN A 578 -57.12 -1.32 67.55
CA ASN A 578 -58.07 -1.40 68.66
C ASN A 578 -57.43 -1.05 70.02
N ASP A 579 -58.20 -0.41 70.88
CA ASP A 579 -57.77 0.06 72.20
C ASP A 579 -58.54 -0.58 73.36
N THR A 580 -58.04 -0.34 74.57
CA THR A 580 -58.69 -0.75 75.82
C THR A 580 -58.75 0.38 76.83
N ALA A 581 -59.85 0.45 77.60
CA ALA A 581 -60.02 1.36 78.73
C ALA A 581 -60.72 0.65 79.89
N SER A 582 -60.81 1.29 81.05
CA SER A 582 -61.54 0.77 82.22
C SER A 582 -62.30 1.86 82.96
N THR A 583 -63.43 1.50 83.58
CA THR A 583 -64.20 2.38 84.45
C THR A 583 -64.95 1.60 85.54
N GLY A 584 -65.49 2.31 86.53
CA GLY A 584 -66.37 1.72 87.55
C GLY A 584 -67.84 1.65 87.11
N PHE A 585 -68.64 0.91 87.85
CA PHE A 585 -70.09 0.77 87.62
C PHE A 585 -70.78 2.14 87.56
N ASN A 586 -71.58 2.36 86.51
CA ASN A 586 -72.26 3.63 86.21
C ASN A 586 -71.35 4.87 86.28
N THR A 587 -70.04 4.71 86.15
CA THR A 587 -69.08 5.81 86.23
C THR A 587 -68.64 6.20 84.83
N THR A 588 -68.87 7.46 84.47
CA THR A 588 -68.39 7.99 83.19
C THR A 588 -66.88 8.09 83.19
N VAL A 589 -66.24 7.56 82.15
CA VAL A 589 -64.81 7.72 81.87
C VAL A 589 -64.60 8.66 80.68
N SER A 590 -63.58 9.50 80.78
CA SER A 590 -63.11 10.35 79.69
C SER A 590 -61.87 9.73 79.07
N ILE A 591 -61.93 9.39 77.78
CA ILE A 591 -60.86 8.75 77.02
C ILE A 591 -60.34 9.76 76.01
N GLN A 592 -59.08 10.16 76.13
CA GLN A 592 -58.49 11.23 75.30
C GLN A 592 -58.28 10.75 73.86
N ALA A 593 -58.62 11.59 72.87
CA ALA A 593 -58.39 11.24 71.46
C ALA A 593 -56.91 10.97 71.18
N SER A 594 -56.01 11.73 71.80
CA SER A 594 -54.56 11.52 71.71
C SER A 594 -54.09 10.14 72.19
N THR A 595 -54.80 9.50 73.11
CA THR A 595 -54.46 8.15 73.58
C THR A 595 -54.94 7.05 72.63
N LEU A 596 -56.08 7.28 71.96
CA LEU A 596 -56.63 6.37 70.96
C LEU A 596 -55.86 6.45 69.65
N LEU A 597 -55.47 7.66 69.23
CA LEU A 597 -54.72 7.85 67.97
C LEU A 597 -53.23 7.54 68.09
N ALA A 598 -52.73 7.15 69.27
CA ALA A 598 -51.28 7.00 69.51
C ALA A 598 -50.66 5.78 68.79
N ASN A 599 -51.47 4.74 68.54
CA ASN A 599 -51.11 3.51 67.84
C ASN A 599 -51.69 3.46 66.42
N ASP A 600 -52.48 4.45 66.03
CA ASP A 600 -53.06 4.59 64.70
C ASP A 600 -52.03 5.19 63.73
N THR A 601 -52.08 4.75 62.48
CA THR A 601 -51.09 5.15 61.47
C THR A 601 -51.75 5.61 60.19
N ASP A 602 -51.13 6.59 59.57
CA ASP A 602 -51.44 7.05 58.22
C ASP A 602 -50.20 6.91 57.35
N VAL A 603 -50.36 6.36 56.16
CA VAL A 603 -49.24 6.09 55.24
C VAL A 603 -48.58 7.39 54.80
N ASP A 604 -49.37 8.44 54.60
CA ASP A 604 -48.90 9.79 54.25
C ASP A 604 -48.36 10.57 55.46
N ASN A 605 -48.43 9.99 56.67
CA ASN A 605 -48.15 10.66 57.94
C ASN A 605 -49.00 11.92 58.16
N SER A 606 -50.24 11.91 57.66
CA SER A 606 -51.20 12.96 57.91
C SER A 606 -51.53 13.07 59.40
N VAL A 607 -51.86 14.27 59.85
CA VAL A 607 -52.31 14.48 61.24
C VAL A 607 -53.70 13.87 61.41
N LEU A 608 -53.81 12.90 62.31
CA LEU A 608 -55.05 12.19 62.57
C LEU A 608 -55.95 12.91 63.57
N SER A 609 -57.26 12.75 63.39
CA SER A 609 -58.32 13.25 64.27
C SER A 609 -59.48 12.25 64.39
N ILE A 610 -60.29 12.33 65.45
CA ILE A 610 -61.50 11.52 65.60
C ILE A 610 -62.73 12.34 65.18
N THR A 611 -63.55 11.79 64.29
CA THR A 611 -64.71 12.48 63.71
C THR A 611 -66.06 11.90 64.14
N GLY A 612 -66.07 10.71 64.72
CA GLY A 612 -67.31 10.06 65.14
C GLY A 612 -67.12 8.84 66.04
N VAL A 613 -68.24 8.43 66.65
CA VAL A 613 -68.35 7.20 67.45
C VAL A 613 -69.59 6.42 67.02
N SER A 614 -69.49 5.10 67.01
CA SER A 614 -70.57 4.20 66.59
C SER A 614 -70.45 2.83 67.27
N GLY A 615 -71.40 1.93 67.02
CA GLY A 615 -71.29 0.52 67.46
C GLY A 615 -71.22 0.32 68.98
N VAL A 616 -71.80 1.23 69.76
CA VAL A 616 -71.70 1.20 71.23
C VAL A 616 -72.46 0.02 71.81
N THR A 617 -71.84 -0.72 72.73
CA THR A 617 -72.44 -1.80 73.52
C THR A 617 -72.37 -1.46 75.01
N ASN A 618 -73.38 -1.88 75.78
CA ASN A 618 -73.43 -1.81 77.25
C ASN A 618 -73.16 -0.41 77.87
N GLY A 619 -73.39 0.66 77.11
CA GLY A 619 -73.17 2.04 77.53
C GLY A 619 -73.57 3.08 76.48
N THR A 620 -73.13 4.31 76.68
CA THR A 620 -73.18 5.40 75.69
C THR A 620 -71.78 5.94 75.47
N ALA A 621 -71.40 6.18 74.22
CA ALA A 621 -70.18 6.89 73.86
C ALA A 621 -70.55 8.21 73.15
N VAL A 622 -69.95 9.33 73.57
CA VAL A 622 -70.14 10.64 72.95
C VAL A 622 -68.79 11.28 72.71
N LEU A 623 -68.50 11.62 71.46
CA LEU A 623 -67.34 12.43 71.11
C LEU A 623 -67.59 13.88 71.56
N ASN A 624 -66.68 14.40 72.38
CA ASN A 624 -66.63 15.80 72.72
C ASN A 624 -65.43 16.44 72.02
N ASN A 625 -65.71 17.44 71.19
CA ASN A 625 -64.70 18.14 70.41
C ASN A 625 -64.23 19.46 71.04
N ASN A 626 -64.64 19.74 72.29
CA ASN A 626 -64.29 20.95 73.04
C ASN A 626 -64.52 22.29 72.28
N GLY A 627 -65.40 22.31 71.27
CA GLY A 627 -65.63 23.46 70.40
C GLY A 627 -64.67 23.63 69.21
N THR A 628 -63.68 22.76 69.04
CA THR A 628 -62.75 22.70 67.90
C THR A 628 -62.83 21.36 67.20
N VAL A 629 -63.42 21.32 66.00
CA VAL A 629 -63.53 20.07 65.23
C VAL A 629 -62.14 19.55 64.86
N SER A 630 -61.92 18.25 65.04
CA SER A 630 -60.73 17.52 64.61
C SER A 630 -59.43 17.98 65.29
N ASN A 631 -59.50 18.34 66.58
CA ASN A 631 -58.34 18.76 67.35
C ASN A 631 -57.97 17.69 68.39
N THR A 632 -57.08 16.79 68.00
CA THR A 632 -56.64 15.65 68.83
C THR A 632 -56.05 16.04 70.19
N ALA A 633 -55.59 17.28 70.35
CA ALA A 633 -54.98 17.74 71.59
C ALA A 633 -56.00 17.95 72.73
N ASP A 634 -57.26 18.24 72.42
CA ASP A 634 -58.31 18.52 73.41
C ASP A 634 -59.61 17.75 73.21
N ASP A 635 -59.74 16.99 72.12
CA ASP A 635 -60.85 16.08 71.87
C ASP A 635 -60.80 14.84 72.79
N TYR A 636 -61.96 14.40 73.28
CA TYR A 636 -62.09 13.18 74.08
C TYR A 636 -63.46 12.53 73.91
N ILE A 637 -63.53 11.23 74.17
CA ILE A 637 -64.78 10.47 74.16
C ILE A 637 -65.21 10.23 75.61
N LEU A 638 -66.45 10.61 75.92
CA LEU A 638 -67.10 10.24 77.18
C LEU A 638 -67.83 8.92 77.00
N PHE A 639 -67.38 7.90 77.72
CA PHE A 639 -68.07 6.62 77.80
C PHE A 639 -68.75 6.46 79.16
N THR A 640 -70.05 6.17 79.16
CA THR A 640 -70.84 5.91 80.38
C THR A 640 -71.49 4.53 80.27
N PRO A 641 -71.14 3.56 81.14
CA PRO A 641 -71.81 2.27 81.16
C PRO A 641 -73.24 2.39 81.69
N ILE A 642 -74.16 1.55 81.20
CA ILE A 642 -75.57 1.54 81.66
C ILE A 642 -75.81 0.28 82.50
N ARG A 643 -75.73 0.42 83.82
CA ARG A 643 -76.03 -0.64 84.81
C ARG A 643 -75.46 -2.02 84.43
N PHE A 644 -74.19 -2.02 84.04
CA PHE A 644 -73.51 -3.19 83.51
C PHE A 644 -72.13 -3.31 84.15
N SER A 645 -71.72 -4.55 84.44
CA SER A 645 -70.36 -4.95 84.79
C SER A 645 -69.86 -5.98 83.77
N GLY A 646 -68.56 -5.98 83.48
CA GLY A 646 -67.94 -6.73 82.39
C GLY A 646 -67.46 -5.85 81.22
N ASN A 647 -67.30 -6.43 80.03
CA ASN A 647 -66.77 -5.71 78.85
C ASN A 647 -67.86 -4.98 78.06
N ALA A 648 -67.69 -3.68 77.90
CA ALA A 648 -68.41 -2.83 76.96
C ALA A 648 -67.50 -2.44 75.79
N SER A 649 -68.05 -1.88 74.72
CA SER A 649 -67.26 -1.42 73.58
C SER A 649 -67.91 -0.29 72.80
N PHE A 650 -67.09 0.42 72.01
CA PHE A 650 -67.56 1.32 70.95
C PHE A 650 -66.51 1.41 69.85
N ASN A 651 -66.91 1.80 68.65
CA ASN A 651 -66.00 2.10 67.55
C ASN A 651 -65.81 3.61 67.45
N TYR A 652 -64.60 4.06 67.12
CA TYR A 652 -64.32 5.45 66.73
C TYR A 652 -63.89 5.52 65.27
N THR A 653 -64.21 6.64 64.63
CA THR A 653 -63.82 6.96 63.25
C THR A 653 -62.67 7.94 63.27
N LEU A 654 -61.50 7.52 62.82
CA LEU A 654 -60.33 8.37 62.65
C LEU A 654 -60.26 8.91 61.21
N SER A 655 -59.73 10.12 61.04
CA SER A 655 -59.63 10.82 59.76
C SER A 655 -58.35 11.63 59.67
N ASP A 656 -57.78 11.66 58.47
CA ASP A 656 -56.67 12.52 58.03
C ASP A 656 -57.15 13.90 57.50
N GLY A 657 -58.47 14.14 57.48
CA GLY A 657 -59.11 15.33 56.91
C GLY A 657 -59.75 15.12 55.53
N SER A 658 -59.53 13.98 54.87
CA SER A 658 -60.13 13.61 53.58
C SER A 658 -60.76 12.22 53.60
N LEU A 659 -59.99 11.20 53.99
CA LEU A 659 -60.42 9.81 54.12
C LEU A 659 -60.60 9.42 55.59
N THR A 660 -61.20 8.24 55.81
CA THR A 660 -61.53 7.76 57.15
C THR A 660 -61.21 6.29 57.34
N GLY A 661 -60.81 5.94 58.56
CA GLY A 661 -60.64 4.59 59.08
C GLY A 661 -61.48 4.37 60.34
N THR A 662 -61.48 3.14 60.87
CA THR A 662 -62.21 2.80 62.10
C THR A 662 -61.41 1.87 63.00
N ALA A 663 -61.51 2.07 64.31
CA ALA A 663 -60.99 1.17 65.34
C ALA A 663 -61.99 1.01 66.50
N THR A 664 -61.80 -0.04 67.31
CA THR A 664 -62.69 -0.41 68.43
C THR A 664 -62.01 -0.18 69.76
N VAL A 665 -62.71 0.44 70.71
CA VAL A 665 -62.31 0.51 72.12
C VAL A 665 -63.11 -0.52 72.91
N THR A 666 -62.41 -1.36 73.68
CA THR A 666 -63.02 -2.24 74.70
C THR A 666 -62.90 -1.60 76.08
N VAL A 667 -64.01 -1.41 76.78
CA VAL A 667 -64.04 -0.80 78.12
C VAL A 667 -64.38 -1.87 79.17
N ALA A 668 -63.47 -2.17 80.07
CA ALA A 668 -63.73 -3.05 81.22
C ALA A 668 -64.46 -2.27 82.34
N VAL A 669 -65.58 -2.80 82.82
CA VAL A 669 -66.43 -2.16 83.84
C VAL A 669 -66.50 -3.02 85.10
N GLY A 670 -65.85 -2.61 86.19
CA GLY A 670 -65.91 -3.28 87.51
C GLY A 670 -66.87 -2.59 88.49
N GLY A 671 -67.34 -3.28 89.53
CA GLY A 671 -68.44 -2.87 90.39
C GLY A 671 -68.12 -2.79 91.89
N SER A 672 -68.49 -1.66 92.52
CA SER A 672 -68.84 -1.66 93.95
C SER A 672 -70.36 -1.57 94.06
N LEU A 673 -71.00 -2.63 94.55
CA LEU A 673 -72.43 -2.73 94.75
C LEU A 673 -72.74 -2.67 96.24
N THR A 674 -73.73 -1.87 96.60
CA THR A 674 -74.28 -1.82 97.95
C THR A 674 -75.77 -2.06 97.84
N GLY A 675 -76.25 -3.10 98.53
CA GLY A 675 -77.65 -3.43 98.66
C GLY A 675 -78.40 -2.39 99.49
N THR A 676 -79.70 -2.61 99.56
CA THR A 676 -80.66 -1.78 100.26
C THR A 676 -80.99 -2.41 101.61
N ASN A 677 -81.98 -1.86 102.32
CA ASN A 677 -82.47 -2.48 103.56
C ASN A 677 -83.53 -3.57 103.29
N LYS A 678 -83.46 -4.25 102.14
CA LYS A 678 -84.41 -5.28 101.68
C LYS A 678 -83.61 -6.44 101.07
N PRO A 679 -84.21 -7.61 100.85
CA PRO A 679 -83.53 -8.69 100.16
C PRO A 679 -83.08 -8.25 98.76
N ASP A 680 -81.78 -8.30 98.52
CA ASP A 680 -81.12 -7.91 97.29
C ASP A 680 -80.38 -9.10 96.66
N ASN A 681 -80.26 -9.07 95.33
CA ASN A 681 -79.43 -9.99 94.56
C ASN A 681 -78.36 -9.17 93.84
N LEU A 682 -77.14 -9.22 94.35
CA LEU A 682 -75.99 -8.46 93.87
C LEU A 682 -75.07 -9.38 93.07
N VAL A 683 -74.70 -8.96 91.87
CA VAL A 683 -73.82 -9.74 90.98
C VAL A 683 -72.67 -8.83 90.53
N GLY A 684 -71.43 -9.22 90.82
CA GLY A 684 -70.18 -8.53 90.48
C GLY A 684 -69.81 -8.72 89.01
N GLY A 685 -69.72 -9.97 88.56
CA GLY A 685 -69.49 -10.32 87.16
C GLY A 685 -68.03 -10.62 86.87
N ASN A 686 -67.36 -9.80 86.06
CA ASN A 686 -65.94 -9.98 85.75
C ASN A 686 -65.14 -8.77 86.26
N GLY A 687 -63.99 -9.03 86.87
CA GLY A 687 -63.14 -8.02 87.49
C GLY A 687 -63.19 -8.17 89.01
N ASN A 688 -62.39 -7.38 89.72
CA ASN A 688 -62.40 -7.42 91.18
C ASN A 688 -63.52 -6.51 91.70
N ASP A 689 -64.55 -7.10 92.29
CA ASP A 689 -65.78 -6.44 92.71
C ASP A 689 -65.88 -6.32 94.24
N ILE A 690 -66.66 -5.35 94.71
CA ILE A 690 -66.97 -5.18 96.13
C ILE A 690 -68.49 -5.16 96.31
N LEU A 691 -69.06 -6.20 96.90
CA LEU A 691 -70.50 -6.34 97.15
C LEU A 691 -70.78 -6.23 98.65
N ASN A 692 -71.80 -5.44 99.02
CA ASN A 692 -72.25 -5.30 100.41
C ASN A 692 -73.76 -5.52 100.44
N GLY A 693 -74.25 -6.53 101.18
CA GLY A 693 -75.65 -6.94 101.26
C GLY A 693 -76.50 -5.91 101.98
N GLY A 694 -76.22 -5.66 103.25
CA GLY A 694 -76.86 -4.62 104.03
C GLY A 694 -77.56 -5.16 105.28
N ASN A 695 -78.87 -4.97 105.41
CA ASN A 695 -79.58 -5.27 106.67
C ASN A 695 -80.61 -6.40 106.56
N SER A 696 -80.63 -7.12 105.45
CA SER A 696 -81.66 -8.10 105.13
C SER A 696 -81.01 -9.36 104.58
N ASN A 697 -81.78 -10.43 104.40
CA ASN A 697 -81.28 -11.65 103.77
C ASN A 697 -80.97 -11.40 102.28
N ASP A 698 -79.69 -11.38 101.94
CA ASP A 698 -79.18 -11.00 100.65
C ASP A 698 -78.48 -12.16 99.94
N THR A 699 -78.39 -12.08 98.62
CA THR A 699 -77.59 -13.01 97.81
C THR A 699 -76.56 -12.22 97.04
N LEU A 700 -75.29 -12.53 97.27
CA LEU A 700 -74.14 -11.86 96.66
C LEU A 700 -73.37 -12.89 95.82
N ASP A 701 -73.06 -12.53 94.58
CA ASP A 701 -72.30 -13.34 93.63
C ASP A 701 -71.16 -12.51 93.05
N GLY A 702 -69.91 -12.79 93.43
CA GLY A 702 -68.71 -12.08 92.99
C GLY A 702 -68.44 -12.31 91.51
N GLY A 703 -68.35 -13.57 91.11
CA GLY A 703 -68.17 -13.98 89.72
C GLY A 703 -66.73 -14.35 89.41
N ASN A 704 -66.08 -13.66 88.47
CA ASN A 704 -64.67 -13.87 88.15
C ASN A 704 -63.84 -12.66 88.59
N GLY A 705 -62.83 -12.87 89.41
CA GLY A 705 -61.98 -11.82 89.93
C GLY A 705 -61.61 -12.12 91.37
N ASN A 706 -60.84 -11.25 91.99
CA ASN A 706 -60.63 -11.33 93.43
C ASN A 706 -61.61 -10.38 94.10
N ASP A 707 -62.70 -10.93 94.62
CA ASP A 707 -63.87 -10.18 95.06
C ASP A 707 -63.92 -10.01 96.58
N ILE A 708 -64.63 -8.97 97.02
CA ILE A 708 -64.92 -8.72 98.45
C ILE A 708 -66.43 -8.70 98.61
N LEU A 709 -66.98 -9.70 99.31
CA LEU A 709 -68.40 -9.85 99.58
C LEU A 709 -68.65 -9.70 101.09
N ASN A 710 -69.55 -8.78 101.46
CA ASN A 710 -69.97 -8.57 102.84
C ASN A 710 -71.49 -8.78 102.93
N GLY A 711 -71.96 -9.78 103.68
CA GLY A 711 -73.39 -10.02 103.93
C GLY A 711 -74.00 -8.95 104.84
N ASP A 712 -73.22 -8.52 105.85
CA ASP A 712 -73.56 -7.53 106.87
C ASP A 712 -74.54 -8.08 107.94
N ASN A 713 -75.86 -7.91 107.84
CA ASN A 713 -76.80 -8.41 108.85
C ASN A 713 -77.94 -9.21 108.23
N SER A 714 -78.42 -10.18 109.01
CA SER A 714 -79.41 -11.21 108.66
C SER A 714 -78.76 -12.40 107.94
N ASN A 715 -79.58 -13.32 107.42
CA ASN A 715 -79.08 -14.57 106.89
C ASN A 715 -78.78 -14.43 105.40
N ASP A 716 -77.51 -14.47 105.04
CA ASP A 716 -77.01 -14.14 103.71
C ASP A 716 -76.42 -15.35 102.98
N ILE A 717 -76.41 -15.27 101.64
CA ILE A 717 -75.77 -16.26 100.78
C ILE A 717 -74.72 -15.56 99.93
N LEU A 718 -73.45 -15.93 100.11
CA LEU A 718 -72.31 -15.34 99.42
C LEU A 718 -71.65 -16.39 98.53
N TYR A 719 -71.46 -16.05 97.26
CA TYR A 719 -70.71 -16.84 96.28
C TYR A 719 -69.51 -16.01 95.79
N GLY A 720 -68.28 -16.42 96.12
CA GLY A 720 -67.06 -15.76 95.64
C GLY A 720 -66.90 -15.96 94.14
N GLY A 721 -66.81 -17.22 93.73
CA GLY A 721 -66.79 -17.61 92.32
C GLY A 721 -65.42 -18.09 91.91
N SER A 722 -64.72 -17.38 91.03
CA SER A 722 -63.37 -17.73 90.55
C SER A 722 -62.39 -16.60 90.82
N GLY A 723 -61.31 -16.91 91.53
CA GLY A 723 -60.28 -15.98 91.97
C GLY A 723 -60.09 -16.11 93.48
N ASN A 724 -59.24 -15.29 94.08
CA ASN A 724 -59.01 -15.36 95.52
C ASN A 724 -59.93 -14.36 96.21
N ASP A 725 -61.02 -14.85 96.77
CA ASP A 725 -62.13 -14.04 97.26
C ASP A 725 -62.06 -13.83 98.78
N THR A 726 -62.68 -12.75 99.24
CA THR A 726 -62.89 -12.47 100.68
C THR A 726 -64.37 -12.35 100.96
N LEU A 727 -64.93 -13.31 101.69
CA LEU A 727 -66.35 -13.39 102.04
C LEU A 727 -66.52 -13.20 103.54
N ASN A 728 -67.33 -12.23 103.95
CA ASN A 728 -67.71 -11.99 105.34
C ASN A 728 -69.23 -12.13 105.46
N GLY A 729 -69.70 -13.13 106.22
CA GLY A 729 -71.12 -13.39 106.49
C GLY A 729 -71.75 -12.25 107.27
N GLY A 730 -71.23 -12.01 108.48
CA GLY A 730 -71.64 -10.89 109.32
C GLY A 730 -72.49 -11.37 110.48
N ASN A 731 -73.71 -10.85 110.66
CA ASN A 731 -74.61 -11.30 111.71
C ASN A 731 -75.74 -12.13 111.11
N GLY A 732 -75.82 -13.43 111.34
CA GLY A 732 -76.86 -14.24 110.70
C GLY A 732 -76.64 -15.72 110.85
N GLU A 733 -77.49 -16.52 110.20
CA GLU A 733 -77.07 -17.87 109.81
C GLU A 733 -76.72 -17.79 108.33
N ASP A 734 -75.43 -17.71 108.03
CA ASP A 734 -74.92 -17.38 106.71
C ASP A 734 -74.38 -18.60 105.96
N LEU A 735 -74.39 -18.50 104.64
CA LEU A 735 -73.95 -19.54 103.73
C LEU A 735 -72.92 -18.97 102.77
N LEU A 736 -71.65 -19.34 102.98
CA LEU A 736 -70.52 -18.82 102.22
C LEU A 736 -69.93 -19.91 101.32
N TYR A 737 -69.76 -19.60 100.04
CA TYR A 737 -69.10 -20.43 99.05
C TYR A 737 -67.90 -19.66 98.46
N GLY A 738 -66.67 -20.06 98.76
CA GLY A 738 -65.46 -19.45 98.19
C GLY A 738 -65.39 -19.68 96.69
N GLY A 739 -65.35 -20.95 96.29
CA GLY A 739 -65.44 -21.35 94.88
C GLY A 739 -64.11 -21.88 94.37
N ILE A 740 -63.50 -21.23 93.39
CA ILE A 740 -62.19 -21.63 92.83
C ILE A 740 -61.17 -20.57 93.17
N GLY A 741 -60.15 -20.91 93.97
CA GLY A 741 -59.09 -20.00 94.36
C GLY A 741 -58.69 -20.24 95.80
N ASN A 742 -57.77 -19.44 96.32
CA ASN A 742 -57.43 -19.50 97.75
C ASN A 742 -58.23 -18.39 98.46
N ASP A 743 -59.33 -18.78 99.06
CA ASP A 743 -60.34 -17.86 99.56
C ASP A 743 -60.21 -17.62 101.07
N VAL A 744 -60.75 -16.49 101.52
CA VAL A 744 -60.87 -16.13 102.93
C VAL A 744 -62.35 -16.00 103.28
N LEU A 745 -62.85 -16.94 104.07
CA LEU A 745 -64.25 -16.97 104.50
C LEU A 745 -64.33 -16.72 106.01
N ASN A 746 -65.20 -15.79 106.41
CA ASN A 746 -65.48 -15.46 107.80
C ASN A 746 -66.99 -15.48 108.06
N GLY A 747 -67.47 -16.38 108.92
CA GLY A 747 -68.89 -16.47 109.32
C GLY A 747 -69.31 -15.31 110.22
N ASP A 748 -68.41 -14.87 111.12
CA ASP A 748 -68.65 -13.86 112.16
C ASP A 748 -69.64 -14.31 113.25
N ASN A 749 -70.91 -13.86 113.26
CA ASN A 749 -71.85 -14.15 114.34
C ASN A 749 -73.03 -14.96 113.84
N GLY A 750 -73.21 -16.14 114.44
CA GLY A 750 -74.40 -16.97 114.29
C GLY A 750 -74.02 -18.35 113.80
N LYS A 751 -74.92 -19.07 113.13
CA LYS A 751 -74.64 -20.47 112.78
C LYS A 751 -74.36 -20.56 111.30
N ASP A 752 -73.08 -20.54 110.97
CA ASP A 752 -72.66 -20.34 109.60
C ASP A 752 -72.23 -21.66 108.96
N THR A 753 -72.42 -21.76 107.65
CA THR A 753 -71.92 -22.86 106.85
C THR A 753 -70.97 -22.34 105.79
N LEU A 754 -69.70 -22.75 105.90
CA LEU A 754 -68.62 -22.27 105.05
C LEU A 754 -68.12 -23.40 104.15
N TYR A 755 -68.17 -23.18 102.84
CA TYR A 755 -67.61 -24.04 101.80
C TYR A 755 -66.42 -23.32 101.18
N GLY A 756 -65.19 -23.77 101.46
CA GLY A 756 -63.99 -23.19 100.84
C GLY A 756 -64.03 -23.36 99.31
N GLY A 757 -64.20 -24.61 98.87
CA GLY A 757 -64.24 -24.93 97.45
C GLY A 757 -62.90 -25.50 96.99
N LEU A 758 -62.48 -25.23 95.76
CA LEU A 758 -61.20 -25.67 95.23
C LEU A 758 -60.10 -24.67 95.53
N GLY A 759 -59.09 -25.06 96.31
CA GLY A 759 -57.89 -24.26 96.53
C GLY A 759 -57.22 -24.55 97.86
N SER A 760 -56.90 -23.51 98.61
CA SER A 760 -56.31 -23.65 99.94
C SER A 760 -56.82 -22.48 100.76
N ASP A 761 -57.95 -22.73 101.39
CA ASP A 761 -58.80 -21.68 101.91
C ASP A 761 -58.54 -21.44 103.39
N THR A 762 -58.86 -20.24 103.84
CA THR A 762 -58.84 -19.87 105.25
C THR A 762 -60.26 -19.64 105.72
N LEU A 763 -60.74 -20.51 106.62
CA LEU A 763 -62.11 -20.47 107.12
C LEU A 763 -62.11 -20.12 108.60
N THR A 764 -62.94 -19.16 108.97
CA THR A 764 -63.16 -18.70 110.35
C THR A 764 -64.66 -18.76 110.63
N GLY A 765 -65.08 -19.55 111.61
CA GLY A 765 -66.50 -19.72 111.92
C GLY A 765 -67.05 -18.53 112.68
N GLY A 766 -66.32 -18.12 113.72
CA GLY A 766 -66.70 -17.03 114.60
C GLY A 766 -67.44 -17.52 115.84
N ASN A 767 -68.60 -16.93 116.13
CA ASN A 767 -69.38 -17.20 117.34
C ASN A 767 -70.59 -18.08 117.03
N ALA A 768 -70.86 -19.03 117.94
CA ALA A 768 -71.91 -20.05 117.87
C ALA A 768 -71.45 -21.30 117.12
N GLN A 769 -72.40 -22.15 116.71
CA GLN A 769 -72.09 -23.47 116.15
C GLN A 769 -72.00 -23.39 114.64
N ASP A 770 -70.79 -23.55 114.12
CA ASP A 770 -70.52 -23.44 112.70
C ASP A 770 -70.25 -24.80 112.04
N VAL A 771 -70.44 -24.83 110.73
CA VAL A 771 -70.19 -26.00 109.89
C VAL A 771 -69.18 -25.65 108.81
N PHE A 772 -67.98 -26.23 108.91
CA PHE A 772 -66.95 -26.15 107.87
C PHE A 772 -67.13 -27.33 106.92
N ALA A 773 -67.65 -27.06 105.73
CA ALA A 773 -68.11 -28.06 104.79
C ALA A 773 -67.02 -28.42 103.77
N TYR A 774 -66.79 -29.71 103.59
CA TYR A 774 -65.74 -30.21 102.69
C TYR A 774 -66.22 -31.34 101.78
N THR A 775 -65.65 -31.37 100.58
CA THR A 775 -65.64 -32.51 99.66
C THR A 775 -64.21 -33.00 99.39
N GLY A 776 -64.07 -34.14 98.70
CA GLY A 776 -62.74 -34.60 98.28
C GLY A 776 -62.27 -33.83 97.04
N GLY A 777 -61.05 -33.27 97.09
CA GLY A 777 -60.49 -32.46 96.01
C GLY A 777 -60.53 -30.94 96.25
N ASP A 778 -61.11 -30.50 97.37
CA ASP A 778 -61.20 -29.09 97.78
C ASP A 778 -59.82 -28.46 98.04
N GLY A 779 -58.78 -29.27 98.23
CA GLY A 779 -57.44 -28.80 98.49
C GLY A 779 -57.17 -28.59 99.98
N SER A 780 -56.17 -27.78 100.33
CA SER A 780 -55.54 -27.80 101.67
C SER A 780 -55.99 -26.65 102.56
N ASP A 781 -57.16 -26.80 103.16
CA ASP A 781 -57.80 -25.70 103.88
C ASP A 781 -57.34 -25.57 105.34
N THR A 782 -57.51 -24.38 105.90
CA THR A 782 -57.18 -24.05 107.29
C THR A 782 -58.38 -23.49 108.01
N ILE A 783 -58.79 -24.14 109.10
CA ILE A 783 -59.78 -23.59 110.05
C ILE A 783 -59.02 -22.88 111.18
N THR A 784 -59.36 -21.62 111.43
CA THR A 784 -58.59 -20.75 112.32
C THR A 784 -59.04 -20.81 113.78
N ASP A 785 -60.31 -21.14 114.05
CA ASP A 785 -60.94 -20.96 115.36
C ASP A 785 -61.81 -22.13 115.86
N PHE A 786 -61.73 -23.31 115.23
CA PHE A 786 -62.56 -24.48 115.54
C PHE A 786 -62.72 -24.77 117.06
N VAL A 787 -63.95 -24.64 117.57
CA VAL A 787 -64.35 -24.90 118.95
C VAL A 787 -64.98 -26.28 119.06
N ARG A 788 -64.22 -27.23 119.62
CA ARG A 788 -64.70 -28.60 119.79
C ARG A 788 -65.96 -28.69 120.66
N GLY A 789 -66.96 -29.42 120.16
CA GLY A 789 -68.23 -29.66 120.86
C GLY A 789 -69.29 -28.61 120.53
N GLU A 790 -68.87 -27.47 119.96
CA GLU A 790 -69.73 -26.46 119.37
C GLU A 790 -69.72 -26.68 117.85
N ASP A 791 -68.60 -26.46 117.19
CA ASP A 791 -68.46 -26.55 115.74
C ASP A 791 -68.52 -27.98 115.21
N LYS A 792 -68.78 -28.07 113.91
CA LYS A 792 -68.81 -29.31 113.14
C LYS A 792 -67.96 -29.20 111.88
N ILE A 793 -67.32 -30.31 111.55
CA ILE A 793 -66.74 -30.53 110.24
C ILE A 793 -67.77 -31.26 109.39
N GLY A 794 -68.30 -30.56 108.39
CA GLY A 794 -69.26 -31.08 107.42
C GLY A 794 -68.57 -31.96 106.38
N LEU A 795 -69.00 -33.21 106.29
CA LEU A 795 -68.56 -34.14 105.25
C LEU A 795 -69.65 -34.20 104.18
N TYR A 796 -69.36 -33.60 103.03
CA TYR A 796 -70.28 -33.44 101.91
C TYR A 796 -69.93 -34.43 100.77
N ASN A 797 -70.89 -34.74 99.89
CA ASN A 797 -70.71 -35.56 98.69
C ASN A 797 -70.05 -36.95 98.88
N GLY A 798 -70.40 -37.67 99.95
CA GLY A 798 -70.05 -39.08 100.13
C GLY A 798 -68.74 -39.35 100.87
N LEU A 799 -68.10 -38.31 101.41
CA LEU A 799 -67.05 -38.45 102.42
C LEU A 799 -67.68 -38.82 103.77
N SER A 800 -67.03 -39.68 104.54
CA SER A 800 -67.51 -40.11 105.87
C SER A 800 -66.37 -40.19 106.88
N PHE A 801 -66.69 -40.08 108.17
CA PHE A 801 -65.69 -40.07 109.26
C PHE A 801 -64.72 -41.27 109.20
N GLY A 802 -65.21 -42.45 108.80
CA GLY A 802 -64.39 -43.66 108.69
C GLY A 802 -63.34 -43.63 107.58
N GLN A 803 -63.38 -42.62 106.69
CA GLN A 803 -62.44 -42.44 105.58
C GLN A 803 -61.38 -41.38 105.90
N LEU A 804 -61.29 -40.90 107.14
CA LEU A 804 -60.37 -39.84 107.54
C LEU A 804 -59.21 -40.37 108.39
N ASN A 805 -58.03 -39.79 108.17
CA ASN A 805 -56.83 -39.99 108.97
C ASN A 805 -56.49 -38.70 109.74
N PHE A 806 -56.17 -38.84 111.02
CA PHE A 806 -55.90 -37.71 111.92
C PHE A 806 -54.43 -37.70 112.35
N SER A 807 -53.73 -36.59 112.13
CA SER A 807 -52.33 -36.43 112.53
C SER A 807 -51.97 -34.98 112.84
N GLY A 808 -51.49 -34.73 114.07
CA GLY A 808 -51.13 -33.38 114.51
C GLY A 808 -52.34 -32.45 114.48
N SER A 809 -52.24 -31.37 113.70
CA SER A 809 -53.34 -30.44 113.43
C SER A 809 -54.12 -30.75 112.14
N THR A 810 -53.76 -31.81 111.41
CA THR A 810 -54.32 -32.09 110.08
C THR A 810 -55.32 -33.22 110.09
N ILE A 811 -56.36 -33.08 109.28
CA ILE A 811 -57.31 -34.12 108.89
C ILE A 811 -57.00 -34.45 107.43
N ARG A 812 -56.87 -35.73 107.11
CA ARG A 812 -56.55 -36.20 105.75
C ARG A 812 -57.57 -37.19 105.25
N VAL A 813 -57.86 -37.17 103.97
CA VAL A 813 -58.65 -38.22 103.33
C VAL A 813 -57.77 -39.46 103.15
N ALA A 814 -58.19 -40.60 103.70
CA ALA A 814 -57.34 -41.80 103.78
C ALA A 814 -56.98 -42.40 102.42
N SER A 815 -57.85 -42.26 101.41
CA SER A 815 -57.64 -42.80 100.06
C SER A 815 -56.67 -41.99 99.21
N THR A 816 -56.66 -40.66 99.36
CA THR A 816 -55.85 -39.74 98.52
C THR A 816 -54.64 -39.17 99.26
N ASN A 817 -54.64 -39.24 100.60
CA ASN A 817 -53.69 -38.56 101.49
C ASN A 817 -53.70 -37.02 101.38
N GLU A 818 -54.70 -36.46 100.71
CA GLU A 818 -55.01 -35.04 100.65
C GLU A 818 -55.31 -34.51 102.06
N ILE A 819 -54.87 -33.30 102.36
CA ILE A 819 -55.24 -32.59 103.60
C ILE A 819 -56.63 -32.04 103.36
N LEU A 820 -57.62 -32.52 104.11
CA LEU A 820 -58.97 -31.98 104.07
C LEU A 820 -59.05 -30.65 104.82
N ALA A 821 -58.41 -30.60 105.99
CA ALA A 821 -58.38 -29.40 106.82
C ALA A 821 -57.19 -29.43 107.78
N THR A 822 -56.64 -28.25 108.07
CA THR A 822 -55.69 -27.99 109.14
C THR A 822 -56.38 -27.13 110.20
N LEU A 823 -56.49 -27.63 111.42
CA LEU A 823 -57.14 -26.91 112.52
C LEU A 823 -56.09 -26.18 113.35
N THR A 824 -56.20 -24.87 113.43
CA THR A 824 -55.28 -24.06 114.24
C THR A 824 -55.53 -24.30 115.72
N GLY A 825 -54.48 -24.65 116.47
CA GLY A 825 -54.55 -24.84 117.92
C GLY A 825 -55.22 -26.15 118.40
N ILE A 826 -55.75 -26.99 117.50
CA ILE A 826 -56.42 -28.24 117.84
C ILE A 826 -55.58 -29.45 117.41
N ASN A 827 -55.44 -30.43 118.31
CA ASN A 827 -54.88 -31.73 117.94
C ASN A 827 -56.00 -32.65 117.41
N THR A 828 -55.97 -32.96 116.12
CA THR A 828 -57.05 -33.67 115.41
C THR A 828 -57.23 -35.12 115.87
N THR A 829 -56.22 -35.72 116.51
CA THR A 829 -56.35 -37.08 117.09
C THR A 829 -57.35 -37.14 118.26
N THR A 830 -57.78 -35.98 118.77
CA THR A 830 -58.79 -35.89 119.83
C THR A 830 -60.22 -35.82 119.30
N LEU A 831 -60.42 -35.60 118.00
CA LEU A 831 -61.74 -35.50 117.39
C LEU A 831 -62.46 -36.85 117.38
N ILE A 832 -63.79 -36.82 117.53
CA ILE A 832 -64.66 -37.99 117.51
C ILE A 832 -65.74 -37.83 116.43
N ALA A 833 -66.45 -38.90 116.09
CA ALA A 833 -67.51 -38.85 115.09
C ALA A 833 -68.60 -37.78 115.35
N ALA A 834 -68.80 -37.35 116.60
CA ALA A 834 -69.74 -36.28 116.95
C ALA A 834 -69.23 -34.87 116.63
N ASP A 835 -67.94 -34.69 116.34
CA ASP A 835 -67.35 -33.44 115.84
C ASP A 835 -67.56 -33.29 114.31
N PHE A 836 -68.18 -34.30 113.67
CA PHE A 836 -68.48 -34.32 112.24
C PHE A 836 -69.99 -34.42 112.01
N VAL A 837 -70.43 -33.91 110.87
CA VAL A 837 -71.81 -34.02 110.40
C VAL A 837 -71.79 -34.40 108.91
N ASN A 838 -72.68 -35.28 108.48
CA ASN A 838 -72.91 -35.46 107.05
C ASN A 838 -73.94 -34.43 106.62
N ILE A 839 -73.55 -33.60 105.67
CA ILE A 839 -74.38 -32.52 105.12
C ILE A 839 -74.77 -32.82 103.68
#